data_AF-A0A4Q2K937-F1
#
_entry.id   AF-A0A4Q2K937-F1
#
_cell.length_a   1.000
_cell.length_b   1.000
_cell.length_c   1.000
_cell.angle_alpha   90.00
_cell.angle_beta   90.00
_cell.angle_gamma   90.00
#
_symmetry.space_group_name_H-M   'P 1'
#
loop_
_entity.id
_entity.type
_entity.pdbx_description
1 polymer ?
#
loop_
_entity_poly.entity_id
_entity_poly.type
_entity_poly.pdbx_seq_one_letter_code
_entity_poly.pdbx_strand_id
1 'polypeptide(L)'
;MERNKLLSVIIPVYNTEKWLKRCLDSILAQSYRNLEVICVNDASPDGCSAILEKYAAGDSRIKIINHEKNRGLFAARMTGIKQAKGAYIAFVDSDDFISCDWFYPLIRKAVNENADMVLGNTVNIDESGQMTYYNNYRRFNSDKQSVIAPELLRVFFKQHGECFIWHTVWNKVYSKKMIERCLPYLEKMSEPLIMGEDIAFSSVFYAFSDKLAFCDNDCYFYYRHSEASTSVRLPREKIIKNLEDIIRVFDFVENFLKEIEEYRLFEEDFAAFKEQYRIIWSGNIAAAGLQNDGSVKNLFAKGFGSGSYRMPSAHSFYFYEISTAWDDRLEQMKQHILTSRAEYISFDIFDTLIVRPLWSPDDLLRFVAEECAENFCIPENFREMRRIAEEDCRKIHKAADRNCEDVTLAEIYDYLTETFKIETELASRLMAKENELEIKFSSARRCGAELYDLALRAGKKVVFISDMYLSEEVVAAVLNKNGYQVYERIFVSSEYKKLKATGALFKSVLNSLHISPNNIVHIGDNKNSDIEKANANGIEALWIPKAIDVFTNKFSDFYTGDSFKEIYCGNNQKIDSKGVIEQLPLRCMFSVVANHMFDNPFRPFNSRTLYNADAYYIGYMALGMHIFGLAKWIYDKALAERYETVHFLARDGYVVKQAFDIIAAAMEKKNGIRINSSYFYATREALYPFMIRSREDVFKLVGITDYKCHTPAEILNWFRKICKEISVEDVSEYRKHGIDLDRPFETINDFIGFLSAMSEISLDLNKAGAYQNDISKKMQTIFAGNCATFDIGYSGRLQSILSELAQKPIDVFYVHGNGYETTALAEKNGFKVHCFYDFSPTVSAILRETFISDSSPSCIGYSLKDNSLSFEFDEMKDAYSETYAIREMHRGAVNFCKDLTALYADYLHLFTCRPQDISAAFENFILNATPLDCQTFNSTCITDKMYSGYVKKSFLETLFWTRDNIASDRIVYIDRTFRAKSKLGRALFYFLFDNKTFRKKIKARLKHQDK
;
A
#
# COMPACT_ATOMS: atom_id res chain seq x y z
N MET A 1 8.73 -27.78 18.15
CA MET A 1 7.97 -29.03 17.88
C MET A 1 6.53 -28.81 17.40
N GLU A 2 5.94 -27.60 17.42
CA GLU A 2 4.63 -27.33 16.77
C GLU A 2 4.71 -26.95 15.27
N ARG A 3 5.86 -26.47 14.79
CA ARG A 3 6.05 -25.90 13.43
C ARG A 3 6.33 -26.92 12.32
N ASN A 4 6.39 -28.21 12.64
CA ASN A 4 6.72 -29.28 11.69
C ASN A 4 5.48 -30.12 11.35
N LYS A 5 4.45 -29.50 10.79
CA LYS A 5 3.20 -30.17 10.40
C LYS A 5 3.34 -30.79 9.01
N LEU A 6 2.85 -32.01 8.82
CA LEU A 6 2.89 -32.64 7.49
C LEU A 6 2.07 -31.80 6.49
N LEU A 7 2.67 -31.49 5.35
CA LEU A 7 2.04 -30.84 4.19
C LEU A 7 1.78 -31.88 3.08
N SER A 8 0.56 -31.95 2.56
CA SER A 8 0.24 -32.71 1.35
C SER A 8 0.26 -31.77 0.13
N VAL A 9 1.18 -32.01 -0.80
CA VAL A 9 1.25 -31.27 -2.07
C VAL A 9 0.53 -32.08 -3.14
N ILE A 10 -0.56 -31.56 -3.68
CA ILE A 10 -1.38 -32.22 -4.70
C ILE A 10 -1.01 -31.67 -6.07
N ILE A 11 -0.64 -32.57 -6.99
CA ILE A 11 -0.24 -32.24 -8.36
C ILE A 11 -1.17 -32.96 -9.35
N PRO A 12 -2.12 -32.27 -9.99
CA PRO A 12 -2.87 -32.83 -11.10
C PRO A 12 -1.97 -32.90 -12.35
N VAL A 13 -1.93 -34.07 -13.00
CA VAL A 13 -1.06 -34.33 -14.15
C VAL A 13 -1.90 -34.78 -15.35
N TYR A 14 -1.88 -33.99 -16.41
CA TYR A 14 -2.49 -34.33 -17.70
C TYR A 14 -1.87 -33.51 -18.83
N ASN A 15 -1.24 -34.19 -19.79
CA ASN A 15 -0.60 -33.62 -20.97
C ASN A 15 0.46 -32.54 -20.64
N THR A 16 1.32 -32.82 -19.66
CA THR A 16 2.35 -31.89 -19.15
C THR A 16 3.77 -32.46 -19.18
N GLU A 17 4.07 -33.46 -20.02
CA GLU A 17 5.38 -34.13 -20.10
C GLU A 17 6.55 -33.13 -20.20
N LYS A 18 6.36 -32.03 -20.93
CA LYS A 18 7.35 -30.97 -21.16
C LYS A 18 7.80 -30.25 -19.88
N TRP A 19 6.90 -30.11 -18.90
CA TRP A 19 7.10 -29.25 -17.73
C TRP A 19 7.18 -30.02 -16.41
N LEU A 20 6.59 -31.22 -16.36
CA LEU A 20 6.43 -32.00 -15.13
C LEU A 20 7.72 -32.21 -14.35
N LYS A 21 8.87 -32.40 -15.01
CA LYS A 21 10.17 -32.57 -14.34
C LYS A 21 10.55 -31.33 -13.52
N ARG A 22 10.40 -30.14 -14.11
CA ARG A 22 10.69 -28.86 -13.44
C ARG A 22 9.80 -28.67 -12.21
N CYS A 23 8.51 -28.99 -12.35
CA CYS A 23 7.54 -28.95 -11.24
C CYS A 23 8.02 -29.85 -10.08
N LEU A 24 8.28 -31.13 -10.36
CA LEU A 24 8.72 -32.11 -9.35
C LEU A 24 10.06 -31.72 -8.71
N ASP A 25 11.06 -31.33 -9.51
CA ASP A 25 12.37 -30.92 -9.01
C ASP A 25 12.23 -29.75 -8.01
N SER A 26 11.38 -28.76 -8.32
CA SER A 26 11.15 -27.61 -7.44
C SER A 26 10.50 -27.96 -6.10
N ILE A 27 9.60 -28.95 -6.09
CA ILE A 27 8.90 -29.42 -4.87
C ILE A 27 9.82 -30.30 -4.02
N LEU A 28 10.64 -31.15 -4.64
CA LEU A 28 11.54 -32.04 -3.90
C LEU A 28 12.74 -31.28 -3.31
N ALA A 29 13.13 -30.17 -3.95
CA ALA A 29 14.20 -29.28 -3.50
C ALA A 29 13.81 -28.36 -2.32
N GLN A 30 12.53 -28.34 -1.92
CA GLN A 30 12.03 -27.45 -0.86
C GLN A 30 12.81 -27.59 0.45
N SER A 31 13.10 -26.44 1.06
CA SER A 31 13.65 -26.32 2.42
C SER A 31 12.72 -26.96 3.48
N TYR A 32 11.41 -27.00 3.22
CA TYR A 32 10.41 -27.66 4.06
C TYR A 32 10.37 -29.15 3.76
N ARG A 33 11.01 -29.96 4.61
CA ARG A 33 11.21 -31.40 4.31
C ARG A 33 10.02 -32.29 4.67
N ASN A 34 9.15 -31.88 5.59
CA ASN A 34 8.04 -32.70 6.08
C ASN A 34 6.80 -32.60 5.19
N LEU A 35 6.90 -33.14 3.99
CA LEU A 35 5.84 -33.15 2.99
C LEU A 35 5.63 -34.54 2.38
N GLU A 36 4.42 -34.77 1.87
CA GLU A 36 4.10 -35.83 0.92
C GLU A 36 3.67 -35.20 -0.40
N VAL A 37 3.97 -35.85 -1.53
CA VAL A 37 3.63 -35.37 -2.87
C VAL A 37 2.67 -36.35 -3.50
N ILE A 38 1.47 -35.89 -3.84
CA ILE A 38 0.37 -36.71 -4.37
C ILE A 38 0.17 -36.31 -5.83
N CYS A 39 0.74 -37.10 -6.73
CA CYS A 39 0.61 -36.92 -8.17
C CYS A 39 -0.63 -37.69 -8.66
N VAL A 40 -1.65 -36.96 -9.12
CA VAL A 40 -2.86 -37.54 -9.69
C VAL A 40 -2.76 -37.49 -11.21
N ASN A 41 -2.37 -38.61 -11.83
CA ASN A 41 -2.31 -38.78 -13.27
C ASN A 41 -3.71 -39.01 -13.82
N ASP A 42 -4.28 -37.98 -14.45
CA ASP A 42 -5.66 -37.98 -14.96
C ASP A 42 -5.77 -38.61 -16.35
N ALA A 43 -5.20 -39.81 -16.49
CA ALA A 43 -5.04 -40.57 -17.74
C ALA A 43 -4.30 -39.76 -18.82
N SER A 44 -3.12 -39.24 -18.49
CA SER A 44 -2.30 -38.47 -19.44
C SER A 44 -1.95 -39.29 -20.69
N PRO A 45 -2.12 -38.73 -21.91
CA PRO A 45 -1.83 -39.44 -23.16
C PRO A 45 -0.34 -39.45 -23.56
N ASP A 46 0.51 -38.72 -22.84
CA ASP A 46 1.93 -38.49 -23.12
C ASP A 46 2.85 -39.26 -22.15
N GLY A 47 4.15 -38.93 -22.13
CA GLY A 47 5.17 -39.61 -21.31
C GLY A 47 5.11 -39.33 -19.80
N CYS A 48 4.09 -38.63 -19.29
CA CYS A 48 3.97 -38.28 -17.87
C CYS A 48 4.06 -39.49 -16.92
N SER A 49 3.42 -40.61 -17.25
CA SER A 49 3.42 -41.82 -16.39
C SER A 49 4.85 -42.32 -16.12
N ALA A 50 5.70 -42.39 -17.15
CA ALA A 50 7.08 -42.84 -17.03
C ALA A 50 7.94 -41.85 -16.21
N ILE A 51 7.66 -40.55 -16.32
CA ILE A 51 8.32 -39.53 -15.49
C ILE A 51 7.94 -39.75 -14.02
N LEU A 52 6.65 -39.88 -13.71
CA LEU A 52 6.18 -40.07 -12.33
C LEU A 52 6.80 -41.31 -11.69
N GLU A 53 6.79 -42.44 -12.39
CA GLU A 53 7.36 -43.71 -11.90
C GLU A 53 8.86 -43.57 -11.58
N LYS A 54 9.62 -42.89 -12.44
CA LYS A 54 11.05 -42.62 -12.21
C LYS A 54 11.28 -41.81 -10.94
N TYR A 55 10.49 -40.76 -10.71
CA TYR A 55 10.62 -39.92 -9.53
C TYR A 55 10.19 -40.66 -8.26
N ALA A 56 9.08 -41.40 -8.30
CA ALA A 56 8.60 -42.18 -7.15
C ALA A 56 9.57 -43.30 -6.74
N ALA A 57 10.32 -43.88 -7.69
CA ALA A 57 11.39 -44.81 -7.37
C ALA A 57 12.58 -44.15 -6.64
N GLY A 58 12.80 -42.86 -6.84
CA GLY A 58 13.90 -42.10 -6.23
C GLY A 58 13.54 -41.38 -4.93
N ASP A 59 12.26 -41.07 -4.68
CA ASP A 59 11.81 -40.34 -3.50
C ASP A 59 10.50 -40.93 -2.94
N SER A 60 10.61 -41.52 -1.74
CA SER A 60 9.49 -42.19 -1.05
C SER A 60 8.34 -41.26 -0.62
N ARG A 61 8.53 -39.94 -0.71
CA ARG A 61 7.47 -38.96 -0.43
C ARG A 61 6.42 -38.89 -1.53
N ILE A 62 6.73 -39.39 -2.73
CA ILE A 62 5.86 -39.31 -3.91
C ILE A 62 4.88 -40.49 -3.93
N LYS A 63 3.60 -40.18 -4.15
CA LYS A 63 2.50 -41.12 -4.31
C LYS A 63 1.81 -40.85 -5.65
N ILE A 64 1.68 -41.89 -6.46
CA ILE A 64 1.04 -41.81 -7.77
C ILE A 64 -0.36 -42.39 -7.65
N ILE A 65 -1.35 -41.66 -8.14
CA ILE A 65 -2.73 -42.12 -8.28
C ILE A 65 -3.10 -41.99 -9.76
N ASN A 66 -3.42 -43.11 -10.41
CA ASN A 66 -3.82 -43.12 -11.81
C ASN A 66 -5.34 -43.18 -11.93
N HIS A 67 -5.91 -42.32 -12.77
CA HIS A 67 -7.28 -42.51 -13.25
C HIS A 67 -7.30 -43.39 -14.49
N GLU A 68 -8.36 -44.18 -14.65
CA GLU A 68 -8.56 -45.03 -15.84
C GLU A 68 -8.89 -44.22 -17.10
N LYS A 69 -9.48 -43.03 -16.93
CA LYS A 69 -9.85 -42.08 -17.99
C LYS A 69 -9.72 -40.66 -17.47
N ASN A 70 -9.61 -39.70 -18.37
CA ASN A 70 -9.60 -38.28 -18.01
C ASN A 70 -10.93 -37.89 -17.33
N ARG A 71 -10.84 -37.35 -16.11
CA ARG A 71 -11.99 -36.93 -15.28
C ARG A 71 -12.01 -35.41 -15.05
N GLY A 72 -11.04 -34.68 -15.58
CA GLY A 72 -10.93 -33.23 -15.47
C GLY A 72 -10.19 -32.79 -14.20
N LEU A 73 -9.74 -31.54 -14.23
CA LEU A 73 -8.88 -30.93 -13.21
C LEU A 73 -9.51 -30.93 -11.81
N PHE A 74 -10.81 -30.62 -11.71
CA PHE A 74 -11.54 -30.66 -10.44
C PHE A 74 -11.51 -32.05 -9.79
N ALA A 75 -11.78 -33.09 -10.58
CA ALA A 75 -11.81 -34.47 -10.09
C ALA A 75 -10.42 -34.97 -9.69
N ALA A 76 -9.36 -34.55 -10.41
CA ALA A 76 -7.99 -34.84 -10.05
C ALA A 76 -7.62 -34.22 -8.69
N ARG A 77 -7.92 -32.93 -8.47
CA ARG A 77 -7.71 -32.25 -7.19
C ARG A 77 -8.52 -32.90 -6.05
N MET A 78 -9.80 -33.21 -6.27
CA MET A 78 -10.63 -33.93 -5.29
C MET A 78 -10.07 -35.31 -4.93
N THR A 79 -9.53 -36.03 -5.90
CA THR A 79 -8.88 -37.33 -5.65
C THR A 79 -7.63 -37.15 -4.79
N GLY A 80 -6.82 -36.13 -5.06
CA GLY A 80 -5.68 -35.76 -4.22
C GLY A 80 -6.09 -35.41 -2.79
N ILE A 81 -7.13 -34.57 -2.62
CA ILE A 81 -7.64 -34.15 -1.31
C ILE A 81 -8.05 -35.36 -0.46
N LYS A 82 -8.76 -36.33 -1.05
CA LYS A 82 -9.20 -37.54 -0.36
C LYS A 82 -8.05 -38.43 0.11
N GLN A 83 -6.90 -38.36 -0.55
CA GLN A 83 -5.71 -39.15 -0.22
C GLN A 83 -4.71 -38.40 0.68
N ALA A 84 -4.87 -37.08 0.83
CA ALA A 84 -4.01 -36.24 1.66
C ALA A 84 -4.06 -36.63 3.14
N LYS A 85 -2.89 -36.75 3.77
CA LYS A 85 -2.72 -37.07 5.20
C LYS A 85 -2.14 -35.89 6.00
N GLY A 86 -1.66 -34.85 5.32
CA GLY A 86 -1.11 -33.64 5.91
C GLY A 86 -2.14 -32.84 6.71
N ALA A 87 -1.67 -32.11 7.72
CA ALA A 87 -2.51 -31.13 8.42
C ALA A 87 -2.82 -29.93 7.52
N TYR A 88 -1.97 -29.68 6.53
CA TYR A 88 -2.14 -28.67 5.51
C TYR A 88 -2.07 -29.30 4.11
N ILE A 89 -2.70 -28.65 3.14
CA ILE A 89 -2.76 -29.03 1.74
C ILE A 89 -2.30 -27.84 0.88
N ALA A 90 -1.51 -28.10 -0.15
CA ALA A 90 -1.18 -27.15 -1.22
C ALA A 90 -1.47 -27.78 -2.59
N PHE A 91 -1.84 -26.95 -3.55
CA PHE A 91 -1.98 -27.36 -4.96
C PHE A 91 -0.85 -26.76 -5.77
N VAL A 92 -0.24 -27.54 -6.65
CA VAL A 92 0.74 -27.05 -7.64
C VAL A 92 0.38 -27.67 -8.97
N ASP A 93 0.15 -26.83 -9.98
CA ASP A 93 -0.16 -27.31 -11.32
C ASP A 93 1.14 -27.84 -11.99
N SER A 94 1.01 -28.88 -12.84
CA SER A 94 2.17 -29.65 -13.33
C SER A 94 3.00 -28.96 -14.41
N ASP A 95 2.51 -27.83 -14.93
CA ASP A 95 3.18 -26.90 -15.83
C ASP A 95 3.92 -25.76 -15.09
N ASP A 96 3.59 -25.54 -13.82
CA ASP A 96 4.18 -24.52 -12.95
C ASP A 96 5.39 -25.05 -12.13
N PHE A 97 5.99 -24.16 -11.33
CA PHE A 97 7.02 -24.52 -10.35
C PHE A 97 7.09 -23.50 -9.21
N ILE A 98 7.87 -23.80 -8.17
CA ILE A 98 7.94 -23.00 -6.95
C ILE A 98 9.38 -22.70 -6.52
N SER A 99 9.58 -21.63 -5.74
CA SER A 99 10.91 -21.26 -5.23
C SER A 99 11.35 -22.18 -4.09
N CYS A 100 12.65 -22.29 -3.84
CA CYS A 100 13.25 -23.29 -2.93
C CYS A 100 12.77 -23.22 -1.46
N ASP A 101 12.15 -22.12 -1.05
CA ASP A 101 11.69 -21.90 0.33
C ASP A 101 10.20 -21.55 0.41
N TRP A 102 9.38 -21.84 -0.61
CA TRP A 102 8.00 -21.39 -0.67
C TRP A 102 7.10 -21.88 0.47
N PHE A 103 7.15 -23.17 0.80
CA PHE A 103 6.22 -23.78 1.76
C PHE A 103 6.46 -23.35 3.21
N TYR A 104 7.72 -23.13 3.60
CA TYR A 104 8.06 -22.81 4.99
C TYR A 104 7.40 -21.52 5.52
N PRO A 105 7.51 -20.34 4.87
CA PRO A 105 6.89 -19.11 5.35
C PRO A 105 5.36 -19.23 5.37
N LEU A 106 4.75 -19.90 4.38
CA LEU A 106 3.29 -20.12 4.35
C LEU A 106 2.82 -20.98 5.53
N ILE A 107 3.47 -22.12 5.78
CA ILE A 107 3.13 -23.01 6.91
C ILE A 107 3.39 -22.32 8.24
N ARG A 108 4.51 -21.60 8.38
CA ARG A 108 4.82 -20.82 9.58
C ARG A 108 3.73 -19.79 9.86
N LYS A 109 3.28 -19.06 8.84
CA LYS A 109 2.19 -18.08 8.94
C LYS A 109 0.87 -18.75 9.33
N ALA A 110 0.55 -19.89 8.70
CA ALA A 110 -0.67 -20.66 9.00
C ALA A 110 -0.73 -21.12 10.46
N VAL A 111 0.38 -21.65 10.97
CA VAL A 111 0.49 -22.13 12.36
C VAL A 111 0.46 -20.95 13.34
N ASN A 112 1.27 -19.92 13.11
CA ASN A 112 1.40 -18.79 14.04
C ASN A 112 0.10 -17.99 14.19
N GLU A 113 -0.68 -17.87 13.11
CA GLU A 113 -1.94 -17.13 13.12
C GLU A 113 -3.16 -18.02 13.31
N ASN A 114 -2.98 -19.35 13.37
CA ASN A 114 -4.06 -20.32 13.31
C ASN A 114 -5.01 -20.00 12.13
N ALA A 115 -4.43 -19.88 10.93
CA ALA A 115 -5.15 -19.55 9.71
C ALA A 115 -5.53 -20.82 8.94
N ASP A 116 -6.74 -20.82 8.39
CA ASP A 116 -7.23 -21.91 7.54
C ASP A 116 -6.75 -21.77 6.11
N MET A 117 -6.44 -20.55 5.68
CA MET A 117 -5.88 -20.26 4.37
C MET A 117 -4.73 -19.27 4.53
N VAL A 118 -3.64 -19.50 3.79
CA VAL A 118 -2.55 -18.52 3.66
C VAL A 118 -2.28 -18.25 2.18
N LEU A 119 -2.41 -16.99 1.77
CA LEU A 119 -2.21 -16.53 0.40
C LEU A 119 -0.77 -16.06 0.21
N GLY A 120 -0.08 -16.53 -0.85
CA GLY A 120 1.27 -16.12 -1.23
C GLY A 120 1.33 -15.32 -2.54
N ASN A 121 2.51 -14.76 -2.89
CA ASN A 121 2.70 -14.05 -4.17
C ASN A 121 2.99 -15.01 -5.34
N THR A 122 2.77 -14.50 -6.54
CA THR A 122 2.92 -15.18 -7.81
C THR A 122 3.81 -14.36 -8.73
N VAL A 123 4.72 -15.05 -9.41
CA VAL A 123 5.52 -14.52 -10.50
C VAL A 123 5.01 -15.16 -11.79
N ASN A 124 4.66 -14.34 -12.78
CA ASN A 124 4.25 -14.79 -14.10
C ASN A 124 5.49 -14.98 -14.96
N ILE A 125 5.51 -16.08 -15.71
CA ILE A 125 6.56 -16.38 -16.68
C ILE A 125 5.92 -16.60 -18.02
N ASP A 126 6.40 -15.94 -19.06
CA ASP A 126 5.95 -16.20 -20.43
C ASP A 126 6.81 -17.26 -21.15
N GLU A 127 6.41 -17.62 -22.38
CA GLU A 127 7.16 -18.60 -23.19
C GLU A 127 8.60 -18.14 -23.52
N SER A 128 8.91 -16.83 -23.43
CA SER A 128 10.27 -16.30 -23.61
C SER A 128 11.15 -16.44 -22.36
N GLY A 129 10.54 -16.81 -21.23
CA GLY A 129 11.19 -16.88 -19.93
C GLY A 129 11.19 -15.54 -19.17
N GLN A 130 10.48 -14.52 -19.67
CA GLN A 130 10.40 -13.24 -18.99
C GLN A 130 9.57 -13.40 -17.70
N MET A 131 10.19 -13.09 -16.56
CA MET A 131 9.55 -13.16 -15.24
C MET A 131 9.03 -11.78 -14.83
N THR A 132 7.74 -11.68 -14.51
CA THR A 132 7.10 -10.43 -14.11
C THR A 132 6.07 -10.66 -13.01
N TYR A 133 5.76 -9.63 -12.22
CA TYR A 133 4.59 -9.63 -11.35
C TYR A 133 3.71 -8.45 -11.71
N TYR A 134 2.43 -8.55 -11.36
CA TYR A 134 1.47 -7.46 -11.54
C TYR A 134 1.46 -6.53 -10.31
N ASN A 135 1.62 -5.23 -10.51
CA ASN A 135 1.83 -4.25 -9.44
C ASN A 135 0.62 -4.11 -8.52
N ASN A 136 -0.58 -3.98 -9.11
CA ASN A 136 -1.85 -3.91 -8.38
C ASN A 136 -2.20 -5.22 -7.66
N TYR A 137 -1.47 -6.30 -7.96
CA TYR A 137 -1.66 -7.63 -7.39
C TYR A 137 -0.69 -7.92 -6.22
N ARG A 138 0.61 -7.61 -6.35
CA ARG A 138 1.62 -7.99 -5.34
C ARG A 138 1.31 -7.49 -3.92
N ARG A 139 0.67 -6.32 -3.79
CA ARG A 139 0.33 -5.73 -2.49
C ARG A 139 -0.89 -6.33 -1.79
N PHE A 140 -1.55 -7.32 -2.39
CA PHE A 140 -2.53 -8.11 -1.66
C PHE A 140 -1.91 -8.76 -0.42
N ASN A 141 -0.62 -9.13 -0.46
CA ASN A 141 -0.03 -9.90 0.62
C ASN A 141 0.83 -9.11 1.62
N SER A 142 1.49 -8.04 1.18
CA SER A 142 2.36 -7.23 2.04
C SER A 142 1.58 -6.44 3.09
N ASP A 143 1.96 -6.60 4.36
CA ASP A 143 1.49 -5.80 5.50
C ASP A 143 -0.04 -5.71 5.63
N LYS A 144 -0.74 -6.72 5.11
CA LYS A 144 -2.19 -6.85 5.16
C LYS A 144 -2.61 -7.64 6.39
N GLN A 145 -3.58 -7.11 7.12
CA GLN A 145 -4.19 -7.81 8.24
C GLN A 145 -5.00 -8.99 7.76
N SER A 146 -4.97 -10.08 8.53
CA SER A 146 -5.73 -11.28 8.25
C SER A 146 -7.23 -10.98 8.28
N VAL A 147 -7.96 -11.56 7.33
CA VAL A 147 -9.43 -11.45 7.27
C VAL A 147 -10.01 -12.62 8.06
N ILE A 148 -10.97 -12.33 8.93
CA ILE A 148 -11.63 -13.31 9.78
C ILE A 148 -13.11 -13.43 9.43
N ALA A 149 -13.72 -14.59 9.71
CA ALA A 149 -15.16 -14.77 9.58
C ALA A 149 -15.94 -13.78 10.48
N PRO A 150 -17.14 -13.32 10.07
CA PRO A 150 -17.87 -13.69 8.85
C PRO A 150 -17.52 -12.87 7.60
N GLU A 151 -16.54 -11.96 7.66
CA GLU A 151 -16.25 -11.02 6.55
C GLU A 151 -15.56 -11.68 5.33
N LEU A 152 -15.04 -12.90 5.48
CA LEU A 152 -14.29 -13.61 4.43
C LEU A 152 -15.05 -13.77 3.12
N LEU A 153 -16.25 -14.34 3.18
CA LEU A 153 -17.09 -14.57 2.02
C LEU A 153 -17.50 -13.24 1.37
N ARG A 154 -17.76 -12.22 2.19
CA ARG A 154 -18.09 -10.88 1.73
C ARG A 154 -16.96 -10.21 0.98
N VAL A 155 -15.74 -10.25 1.50
CA VAL A 155 -14.55 -9.74 0.78
C VAL A 155 -14.32 -10.50 -0.53
N PHE A 156 -14.58 -11.81 -0.57
CA PHE A 156 -14.45 -12.63 -1.77
C PHE A 156 -15.44 -12.24 -2.87
N PHE A 157 -16.73 -12.04 -2.54
CA PHE A 157 -17.72 -11.67 -3.54
C PHE A 157 -17.66 -10.19 -3.94
N LYS A 158 -17.31 -9.29 -3.02
CA LYS A 158 -17.19 -7.84 -3.29
C LYS A 158 -16.18 -7.44 -4.37
N GLN A 159 -15.23 -8.31 -4.70
CA GLN A 159 -14.29 -8.04 -5.80
C GLN A 159 -14.87 -8.42 -7.18
N HIS A 160 -16.07 -9.01 -7.24
CA HIS A 160 -16.82 -9.32 -8.47
C HIS A 160 -16.02 -10.12 -9.52
N GLY A 161 -15.05 -10.92 -9.10
CA GLY A 161 -14.18 -11.68 -10.00
C GLY A 161 -13.11 -10.86 -10.72
N GLU A 162 -12.96 -9.56 -10.42
CA GLU A 162 -11.98 -8.67 -11.08
C GLU A 162 -10.53 -9.07 -10.79
N CYS A 163 -10.26 -9.73 -9.65
CA CYS A 163 -8.92 -10.13 -9.26
C CYS A 163 -8.82 -11.66 -9.00
N PHE A 164 -8.28 -12.38 -9.97
CA PHE A 164 -8.20 -13.85 -10.01
C PHE A 164 -7.40 -14.47 -8.87
N ILE A 165 -6.50 -13.72 -8.23
CA ILE A 165 -5.74 -14.28 -7.11
C ILE A 165 -6.64 -14.67 -5.92
N TRP A 166 -7.82 -14.06 -5.81
CA TRP A 166 -8.78 -14.43 -4.77
C TRP A 166 -9.32 -15.84 -4.98
N HIS A 167 -9.58 -16.23 -6.24
CA HIS A 167 -10.22 -17.51 -6.55
C HIS A 167 -9.29 -18.60 -7.08
N THR A 168 -8.05 -18.29 -7.48
CA THR A 168 -7.06 -19.33 -7.81
C THR A 168 -6.75 -20.21 -6.60
N VAL A 169 -6.53 -21.51 -6.82
CA VAL A 169 -6.29 -22.45 -5.69
C VAL A 169 -4.81 -22.73 -5.43
N TRP A 170 -3.96 -22.62 -6.44
CA TRP A 170 -2.55 -23.02 -6.35
C TRP A 170 -1.65 -22.03 -5.61
N ASN A 171 -2.09 -20.78 -5.42
CA ASN A 171 -1.29 -19.75 -4.76
C ASN A 171 -1.43 -19.74 -3.22
N LYS A 172 -2.00 -20.81 -2.62
CA LYS A 172 -2.32 -20.87 -1.19
C LYS A 172 -1.94 -22.19 -0.56
N VAL A 173 -1.82 -22.16 0.76
CA VAL A 173 -1.85 -23.35 1.63
C VAL A 173 -3.15 -23.35 2.43
N TYR A 174 -3.76 -24.53 2.56
CA TYR A 174 -5.07 -24.73 3.18
C TYR A 174 -4.99 -25.67 4.39
N SER A 175 -5.74 -25.37 5.43
CA SER A 175 -6.02 -26.29 6.55
C SER A 175 -6.84 -27.47 6.06
N LYS A 176 -6.36 -28.69 6.31
CA LYS A 176 -7.11 -29.91 5.97
C LYS A 176 -8.45 -29.96 6.71
N LYS A 177 -8.49 -29.50 7.96
CA LYS A 177 -9.71 -29.45 8.78
C LYS A 177 -10.79 -28.56 8.13
N MET A 178 -10.40 -27.43 7.55
CA MET A 178 -11.32 -26.57 6.81
C MET A 178 -11.81 -27.26 5.53
N ILE A 179 -10.90 -27.89 4.77
CA ILE A 179 -11.27 -28.62 3.55
C ILE A 179 -12.25 -29.76 3.85
N GLU A 180 -12.08 -30.49 4.96
CA GLU A 180 -13.01 -31.55 5.38
C GLU A 180 -14.45 -31.04 5.59
N ARG A 181 -14.62 -29.81 6.10
CA ARG A 181 -15.94 -29.15 6.21
C ARG A 181 -16.54 -28.83 4.84
N CYS A 182 -15.71 -28.61 3.83
CA CYS A 182 -16.12 -28.25 2.48
C CYS A 182 -16.53 -29.45 1.62
N LEU A 183 -16.00 -30.65 1.92
CA LEU A 183 -16.20 -31.86 1.12
C LEU A 183 -17.67 -32.18 0.81
N PRO A 184 -18.64 -32.13 1.77
CA PRO A 184 -20.03 -32.46 1.48
C PRO A 184 -20.68 -31.58 0.40
N TYR A 185 -20.16 -30.36 0.19
CA TYR A 185 -20.64 -29.45 -0.83
C TYR A 185 -19.90 -29.66 -2.15
N LEU A 186 -18.56 -29.80 -2.09
CA LEU A 186 -17.72 -30.01 -3.28
C LEU A 186 -18.02 -31.34 -3.98
N GLU A 187 -18.37 -32.39 -3.24
CA GLU A 187 -18.70 -33.71 -3.81
C GLU A 187 -19.98 -33.72 -4.66
N LYS A 188 -20.83 -32.69 -4.54
CA LYS A 188 -22.02 -32.54 -5.38
C LYS A 188 -21.66 -32.15 -6.82
N MET A 189 -20.46 -31.67 -7.06
CA MET A 189 -19.91 -31.46 -8.41
C MET A 189 -19.37 -32.80 -8.94
N SER A 190 -20.24 -33.58 -9.60
CA SER A 190 -19.91 -34.93 -10.07
C SER A 190 -19.39 -35.02 -11.51
N GLU A 191 -19.65 -33.99 -12.33
CA GLU A 191 -19.30 -33.99 -13.75
C GLU A 191 -17.85 -33.53 -14.00
N PRO A 192 -17.17 -34.03 -15.04
CA PRO A 192 -15.83 -33.59 -15.40
C PRO A 192 -15.74 -32.09 -15.71
N LEU A 193 -14.99 -31.37 -14.89
CA LEU A 193 -14.81 -29.91 -14.95
C LEU A 193 -13.34 -29.56 -15.22
N ILE A 194 -13.11 -28.70 -16.22
CA ILE A 194 -11.77 -28.25 -16.64
C ILE A 194 -11.60 -26.73 -16.44
N MET A 195 -12.66 -25.95 -16.60
CA MET A 195 -12.62 -24.49 -16.51
C MET A 195 -13.49 -23.96 -15.38
N GLY A 196 -12.97 -23.01 -14.61
CA GLY A 196 -13.74 -22.33 -13.53
C GLY A 196 -13.85 -23.14 -12.24
N GLU A 197 -13.17 -24.28 -12.15
CA GLU A 197 -13.10 -25.12 -10.96
C GLU A 197 -12.55 -24.37 -9.74
N ASP A 198 -11.65 -23.42 -9.97
CA ASP A 198 -11.08 -22.52 -8.98
C ASP A 198 -12.16 -21.66 -8.29
N ILE A 199 -13.17 -21.20 -9.03
CA ILE A 199 -14.32 -20.48 -8.47
C ILE A 199 -15.14 -21.42 -7.59
N ALA A 200 -15.41 -22.65 -8.06
CA ALA A 200 -16.17 -23.63 -7.28
C ALA A 200 -15.46 -23.97 -5.95
N PHE A 201 -14.15 -24.23 -5.98
CA PHE A 201 -13.38 -24.46 -4.76
C PHE A 201 -13.37 -23.24 -3.85
N SER A 202 -13.04 -22.07 -4.39
CA SER A 202 -12.88 -20.85 -3.59
C SER A 202 -14.20 -20.37 -2.98
N SER A 203 -15.32 -20.40 -3.70
CA SER A 203 -16.63 -20.04 -3.13
C SER A 203 -16.95 -20.88 -1.89
N VAL A 204 -16.64 -22.18 -1.90
CA VAL A 204 -16.85 -23.06 -0.74
C VAL A 204 -15.79 -22.84 0.34
N PHE A 205 -14.50 -22.75 -0.03
CA PHE A 205 -13.41 -22.56 0.94
C PHE A 205 -13.53 -21.25 1.71
N TYR A 206 -13.90 -20.14 1.07
CA TYR A 206 -14.09 -18.86 1.75
C TYR A 206 -15.33 -18.86 2.67
N ALA A 207 -16.36 -19.64 2.35
CA ALA A 207 -17.56 -19.75 3.19
C ALA A 207 -17.30 -20.54 4.49
N PHE A 208 -16.39 -21.51 4.47
CA PHE A 208 -16.10 -22.38 5.63
C PHE A 208 -14.76 -22.12 6.32
N SER A 209 -14.01 -21.11 5.86
CA SER A 209 -12.77 -20.67 6.50
C SER A 209 -13.09 -19.71 7.65
N ASP A 210 -12.39 -19.89 8.77
CA ASP A 210 -12.52 -18.97 9.91
C ASP A 210 -11.52 -17.80 9.78
N LYS A 211 -10.39 -18.01 9.07
CA LYS A 211 -9.32 -17.03 8.90
C LYS A 211 -8.48 -17.22 7.64
N LEU A 212 -8.31 -16.13 6.88
CA LEU A 212 -7.34 -15.98 5.79
C LEU A 212 -6.19 -15.08 6.24
N ALA A 213 -4.96 -15.61 6.21
CA ALA A 213 -3.74 -14.84 6.39
C ALA A 213 -3.03 -14.57 5.06
N PHE A 214 -2.16 -13.56 5.06
CA PHE A 214 -1.41 -13.14 3.90
C PHE A 214 0.10 -13.28 4.14
N CYS A 215 0.83 -13.81 3.17
CA CYS A 215 2.27 -14.04 3.25
C CYS A 215 2.96 -13.32 2.09
N ASP A 216 3.83 -12.35 2.41
CA ASP A 216 4.62 -11.65 1.41
C ASP A 216 5.84 -12.48 1.02
N ASN A 217 5.68 -13.37 0.04
CA ASN A 217 6.72 -14.25 -0.47
C ASN A 217 6.61 -14.44 -2.00
N ASP A 218 7.65 -14.10 -2.76
CA ASP A 218 7.67 -14.22 -4.22
C ASP A 218 8.10 -15.61 -4.66
N CYS A 219 7.16 -16.56 -4.75
CA CYS A 219 7.58 -17.96 -4.69
C CYS A 219 6.75 -18.98 -5.49
N TYR A 220 5.57 -18.64 -6.02
CA TYR A 220 4.88 -19.49 -7.00
C TYR A 220 5.08 -18.93 -8.41
N PHE A 221 5.62 -19.75 -9.32
CA PHE A 221 5.91 -19.34 -10.69
C PHE A 221 4.85 -19.90 -11.66
N TYR A 222 3.91 -19.04 -12.08
CA TYR A 222 2.86 -19.36 -13.03
C TYR A 222 3.41 -19.27 -14.46
N TYR A 223 3.54 -20.41 -15.14
CA TYR A 223 4.11 -20.51 -16.47
C TYR A 223 3.03 -20.42 -17.55
N ARG A 224 2.99 -19.30 -18.26
CA ARG A 224 2.02 -19.02 -19.32
C ARG A 224 2.49 -19.61 -20.64
N HIS A 225 1.72 -20.53 -21.18
CA HIS A 225 1.97 -21.12 -22.50
C HIS A 225 0.69 -21.26 -23.31
N SER A 226 0.85 -21.34 -24.63
CA SER A 226 -0.23 -21.36 -25.62
C SER A 226 -1.12 -22.60 -25.57
N GLU A 227 -0.60 -23.73 -25.04
CA GLU A 227 -1.31 -25.01 -24.89
C GLU A 227 -2.26 -25.04 -23.67
N ALA A 228 -2.19 -24.05 -22.78
CA ALA A 228 -2.98 -23.99 -21.55
C ALA A 228 -4.50 -23.84 -21.81
N SER A 229 -5.32 -24.24 -20.83
CA SER A 229 -6.79 -24.08 -20.89
C SER A 229 -7.28 -22.64 -20.80
N THR A 230 -6.44 -21.75 -20.27
CA THR A 230 -6.67 -20.31 -20.11
C THR A 230 -6.16 -19.46 -21.28
N SER A 231 -5.60 -20.09 -22.34
CA SER A 231 -5.13 -19.40 -23.55
C SER A 231 -6.29 -18.70 -24.28
N VAL A 232 -6.01 -17.57 -24.94
CA VAL A 232 -7.03 -16.72 -25.60
C VAL A 232 -7.36 -17.14 -27.04
N ARG A 233 -6.57 -18.03 -27.64
CA ARG A 233 -6.79 -18.56 -29.01
C ARG A 233 -7.06 -20.06 -28.93
N LEU A 234 -8.30 -20.41 -28.61
CA LEU A 234 -8.71 -21.81 -28.41
C LEU A 234 -9.52 -22.34 -29.60
N PRO A 235 -9.43 -23.65 -29.88
CA PRO A 235 -10.34 -24.33 -30.80
C PRO A 235 -11.80 -24.21 -30.36
N ARG A 236 -12.72 -24.29 -31.32
CA ARG A 236 -14.17 -24.16 -31.12
C ARG A 236 -14.71 -25.10 -30.04
N GLU A 237 -14.31 -26.37 -30.09
CA GLU A 237 -14.77 -27.41 -29.16
C GLU A 237 -14.37 -27.08 -27.73
N LYS A 238 -13.18 -26.50 -27.54
CA LYS A 238 -12.67 -26.07 -26.24
C LYS A 238 -13.39 -24.83 -25.72
N ILE A 239 -13.74 -23.87 -26.58
CA ILE A 239 -14.58 -22.72 -26.21
C ILE A 239 -15.96 -23.19 -25.73
N ILE A 240 -16.60 -24.11 -26.45
CA ILE A 240 -17.90 -24.67 -26.05
C ILE A 240 -17.79 -25.37 -24.69
N LYS A 241 -16.81 -26.26 -24.51
CA LYS A 241 -16.59 -26.96 -23.23
C LYS A 241 -16.35 -25.98 -22.08
N ASN A 242 -15.53 -24.95 -22.29
CA ASN A 242 -15.24 -23.95 -21.26
C ASN A 242 -16.50 -23.15 -20.88
N LEU A 243 -17.33 -22.76 -21.84
CA LEU A 243 -18.59 -22.08 -21.57
C LEU A 243 -19.56 -22.98 -20.79
N GLU A 244 -19.71 -24.26 -21.18
CA GLU A 244 -20.54 -25.21 -20.45
C GLU A 244 -20.07 -25.39 -19.00
N ASP A 245 -18.76 -25.45 -18.79
CA ASP A 245 -18.15 -25.59 -17.47
C ASP A 245 -18.40 -24.35 -16.59
N ILE A 246 -18.23 -23.15 -17.15
CA ILE A 246 -18.49 -21.90 -16.44
C ILE A 246 -19.95 -21.78 -16.02
N ILE A 247 -20.89 -22.15 -16.91
CA ILE A 247 -22.31 -22.16 -16.59
C ILE A 247 -22.57 -23.10 -15.41
N ARG A 248 -22.06 -24.33 -15.49
CA ARG A 248 -22.19 -25.32 -14.41
C ARG A 248 -21.60 -24.84 -13.09
N VAL A 249 -20.46 -24.14 -13.12
CA VAL A 249 -19.81 -23.57 -11.93
C VAL A 249 -20.67 -22.49 -11.31
N PHE A 250 -21.17 -21.53 -12.10
CA PHE A 250 -22.04 -20.48 -11.55
C PHE A 250 -23.36 -21.07 -11.01
N ASP A 251 -23.97 -22.03 -11.71
CA ASP A 251 -25.16 -22.73 -11.22
C ASP A 251 -24.87 -23.48 -9.90
N PHE A 252 -23.70 -24.11 -9.79
CA PHE A 252 -23.26 -24.75 -8.55
C PHE A 252 -23.08 -23.76 -7.41
N VAL A 253 -22.38 -22.64 -7.64
CA VAL A 253 -22.13 -21.63 -6.60
C VAL A 253 -23.44 -20.98 -6.16
N GLU A 254 -24.36 -20.70 -7.09
CA GLU A 254 -25.68 -20.16 -6.75
C GLU A 254 -26.48 -21.13 -5.87
N ASN A 255 -26.51 -22.42 -6.24
CA ASN A 255 -27.19 -23.45 -5.45
C ASN A 255 -26.53 -23.65 -4.08
N PHE A 256 -25.19 -23.62 -4.02
CA PHE A 256 -24.44 -23.66 -2.78
C PHE A 256 -24.79 -22.49 -1.85
N LEU A 257 -24.80 -21.26 -2.36
CA LEU A 257 -25.15 -20.06 -1.59
C LEU A 257 -26.60 -20.11 -1.08
N LYS A 258 -27.52 -20.69 -1.86
CA LYS A 258 -28.90 -20.93 -1.42
C LYS A 258 -28.98 -21.97 -0.31
N GLU A 259 -28.19 -23.04 -0.43
CA GLU A 259 -28.14 -24.12 0.57
C GLU A 259 -27.60 -23.67 1.92
N ILE A 260 -26.63 -22.76 1.95
CA ILE A 260 -26.11 -22.17 3.20
C ILE A 260 -26.91 -20.94 3.66
N GLU A 261 -28.03 -20.62 3.01
CA GLU A 261 -28.91 -19.48 3.31
C GLU A 261 -28.29 -18.08 3.17
N GLU A 262 -27.13 -17.98 2.49
CA GLU A 262 -26.38 -16.72 2.32
C GLU A 262 -26.68 -16.00 1.00
N TYR A 263 -27.39 -16.63 0.05
CA TYR A 263 -27.59 -16.08 -1.31
C TYR A 263 -28.16 -14.66 -1.31
N ARG A 264 -29.13 -14.37 -0.43
CA ARG A 264 -29.75 -13.03 -0.37
C ARG A 264 -28.76 -11.92 0.01
N LEU A 265 -27.69 -12.23 0.74
CA LEU A 265 -26.67 -11.26 1.10
C LEU A 265 -25.73 -10.94 -0.06
N PHE A 266 -25.60 -11.86 -1.02
CA PHE A 266 -24.62 -11.79 -2.11
C PHE A 266 -25.25 -11.73 -3.50
N GLU A 267 -26.57 -11.60 -3.63
CA GLU A 267 -27.27 -11.64 -4.91
C GLU A 267 -26.72 -10.61 -5.91
N GLU A 268 -26.54 -9.37 -5.47
CA GLU A 268 -25.98 -8.29 -6.30
C GLU A 268 -24.50 -8.53 -6.66
N ASP A 269 -23.67 -8.87 -5.65
CA ASP A 269 -22.25 -9.13 -5.86
C ASP A 269 -22.01 -10.35 -6.77
N PHE A 270 -22.83 -11.38 -6.63
CA PHE A 270 -22.79 -12.60 -7.45
C PHE A 270 -23.22 -12.32 -8.89
N ALA A 271 -24.28 -11.51 -9.08
CA ALA A 271 -24.70 -11.06 -10.40
C ALA A 271 -23.59 -10.22 -11.08
N ALA A 272 -22.92 -9.34 -10.33
CA ALA A 272 -21.78 -8.56 -10.82
C ALA A 272 -20.58 -9.45 -11.19
N PHE A 273 -20.30 -10.50 -10.41
CA PHE A 273 -19.27 -11.48 -10.73
C PHE A 273 -19.59 -12.23 -12.04
N LYS A 274 -20.84 -12.69 -12.20
CA LYS A 274 -21.29 -13.36 -13.42
C LYS A 274 -21.21 -12.42 -14.63
N GLU A 275 -21.53 -11.14 -14.46
CA GLU A 275 -21.39 -10.10 -15.49
C GLU A 275 -19.92 -9.87 -15.88
N GLN A 276 -18.98 -9.91 -14.93
CA GLN A 276 -17.56 -9.82 -15.27
C GLN A 276 -17.10 -11.00 -16.14
N TYR A 277 -17.53 -12.21 -15.81
CA TYR A 277 -17.22 -13.37 -16.65
C TYR A 277 -17.88 -13.28 -18.04
N ARG A 278 -19.07 -12.65 -18.15
CA ARG A 278 -19.66 -12.32 -19.45
C ARG A 278 -18.74 -11.42 -20.28
N ILE A 279 -18.12 -10.42 -19.66
CA ILE A 279 -17.18 -9.50 -20.33
C ILE A 279 -15.93 -10.23 -20.80
N ILE A 280 -15.28 -10.98 -19.90
CA ILE A 280 -14.07 -11.76 -20.20
C ILE A 280 -14.33 -12.73 -21.37
N TRP A 281 -15.42 -13.49 -21.30
CA TRP A 281 -15.73 -14.51 -22.31
C TRP A 281 -16.24 -13.93 -23.62
N SER A 282 -16.87 -12.75 -23.61
CA SER A 282 -17.11 -11.99 -24.85
C SER A 282 -15.80 -11.71 -25.59
N GLY A 283 -14.75 -11.30 -24.86
CA GLY A 283 -13.42 -11.08 -25.39
C GLY A 283 -12.76 -12.35 -25.94
N ASN A 284 -12.81 -13.46 -25.17
CA ASN A 284 -12.24 -14.75 -25.59
C ASN A 284 -12.92 -15.31 -26.85
N ILE A 285 -14.26 -15.22 -26.92
CA ILE A 285 -15.04 -15.65 -28.09
C ILE A 285 -14.68 -14.82 -29.33
N ALA A 286 -14.55 -13.50 -29.16
CA ALA A 286 -14.15 -12.60 -30.24
C ALA A 286 -12.71 -12.89 -30.70
N ALA A 287 -11.78 -13.12 -29.76
CA ALA A 287 -10.39 -13.48 -30.06
C ALA A 287 -10.26 -14.83 -30.80
N ALA A 288 -11.17 -15.76 -30.55
CA ALA A 288 -11.29 -17.03 -31.27
C ALA A 288 -12.03 -16.92 -32.62
N GLY A 289 -12.62 -15.75 -32.95
CA GLY A 289 -13.38 -15.53 -34.18
C GLY A 289 -14.76 -16.21 -34.21
N LEU A 290 -15.33 -16.54 -33.04
CA LEU A 290 -16.56 -17.34 -32.91
C LEU A 290 -17.80 -16.51 -32.54
N GLN A 291 -17.73 -15.17 -32.60
CA GLN A 291 -18.83 -14.29 -32.23
C GLN A 291 -20.13 -14.56 -33.02
N ASN A 292 -20.01 -15.05 -34.26
CA ASN A 292 -21.15 -15.34 -35.12
C ASN A 292 -21.57 -16.83 -35.12
N ASP A 293 -20.91 -17.69 -34.33
CA ASP A 293 -21.29 -19.11 -34.23
C ASP A 293 -22.60 -19.25 -33.44
N GLY A 294 -23.62 -19.83 -34.06
CA GLY A 294 -24.94 -19.97 -33.46
C GLY A 294 -24.97 -20.86 -32.21
N SER A 295 -24.12 -21.89 -32.14
CA SER A 295 -24.04 -22.77 -30.96
C SER A 295 -23.41 -22.04 -29.79
N VAL A 296 -22.31 -21.32 -30.04
CA VAL A 296 -21.63 -20.50 -29.03
C VAL A 296 -22.56 -19.40 -28.51
N LYS A 297 -23.26 -18.69 -29.40
CA LYS A 297 -24.18 -17.63 -29.02
C LYS A 297 -25.36 -18.14 -28.18
N ASN A 298 -25.94 -19.29 -28.53
CA ASN A 298 -27.02 -19.89 -27.77
C ASN A 298 -26.57 -20.34 -26.38
N LEU A 299 -25.39 -20.97 -26.29
CA LEU A 299 -24.82 -21.38 -25.01
C LEU A 299 -24.49 -20.17 -24.13
N PHE A 300 -23.89 -19.12 -24.72
CA PHE A 300 -23.59 -17.87 -24.04
C PHE A 300 -24.86 -17.19 -23.49
N ALA A 301 -25.94 -17.16 -24.29
CA ALA A 301 -27.23 -16.64 -23.86
C ALA A 301 -27.84 -17.45 -22.71
N LYS A 302 -27.74 -18.79 -22.75
CA LYS A 302 -28.17 -19.66 -21.65
C LYS A 302 -27.41 -19.36 -20.36
N GLY A 303 -26.10 -19.14 -20.47
CA GLY A 303 -25.25 -18.89 -19.32
C GLY A 303 -25.45 -17.54 -18.67
N PHE A 304 -25.50 -16.47 -19.47
CA PHE A 304 -25.46 -15.09 -19.00
C PHE A 304 -26.77 -14.31 -19.19
N GLY A 305 -27.85 -14.99 -19.59
CA GLY A 305 -29.18 -14.39 -19.78
C GLY A 305 -29.34 -13.54 -21.05
N SER A 306 -28.26 -13.31 -21.81
CA SER A 306 -28.28 -12.56 -23.06
C SER A 306 -27.25 -13.08 -24.05
N GLY A 307 -27.64 -13.23 -25.32
CA GLY A 307 -26.72 -13.55 -26.42
C GLY A 307 -25.97 -12.33 -26.95
N SER A 308 -26.10 -11.16 -26.32
CA SER A 308 -25.36 -9.96 -26.65
C SER A 308 -23.99 -9.99 -25.96
N TYR A 309 -22.93 -9.82 -26.73
CA TYR A 309 -21.58 -9.73 -26.19
C TYR A 309 -21.29 -8.32 -25.66
N ARG A 310 -20.57 -8.24 -24.54
CA ARG A 310 -20.05 -7.00 -23.99
C ARG A 310 -18.53 -7.08 -24.02
N MET A 311 -17.92 -6.36 -24.95
CA MET A 311 -16.47 -6.40 -25.11
C MET A 311 -15.76 -5.80 -23.89
N PRO A 312 -14.60 -6.35 -23.47
CA PRO A 312 -13.76 -5.76 -22.45
C PRO A 312 -13.42 -4.30 -22.79
N SER A 313 -13.57 -3.42 -21.80
CA SER A 313 -13.05 -2.06 -21.85
C SER A 313 -11.55 -2.04 -21.50
N ALA A 314 -10.91 -0.87 -21.66
CA ALA A 314 -9.50 -0.69 -21.27
C ALA A 314 -9.23 -1.05 -19.80
N HIS A 315 -10.22 -0.93 -18.92
CA HIS A 315 -10.09 -1.13 -17.47
C HIS A 315 -10.60 -2.50 -16.98
N SER A 316 -11.09 -3.36 -17.87
CA SER A 316 -11.67 -4.66 -17.49
C SER A 316 -10.66 -5.63 -16.87
N PHE A 317 -9.35 -5.33 -17.01
CA PHE A 317 -8.25 -6.12 -16.48
C PHE A 317 -7.31 -5.27 -15.61
N TYR A 318 -7.84 -4.28 -14.89
CA TYR A 318 -7.10 -3.33 -14.06
C TYR A 318 -5.98 -3.96 -13.20
N PHE A 319 -6.23 -5.11 -12.58
CA PHE A 319 -5.25 -5.81 -11.73
C PHE A 319 -4.05 -6.40 -12.51
N TYR A 320 -4.12 -6.43 -13.84
CA TYR A 320 -3.17 -7.06 -14.76
C TYR A 320 -2.57 -6.07 -15.78
N GLU A 321 -2.92 -4.78 -15.70
CA GLU A 321 -2.46 -3.77 -16.66
C GLU A 321 -0.99 -3.38 -16.48
N ILE A 322 -0.52 -3.35 -15.23
CA ILE A 322 0.83 -2.89 -14.87
C ILE A 322 1.61 -4.06 -14.34
N SER A 323 2.72 -4.38 -15.00
CA SER A 323 3.66 -5.40 -14.57
C SER A 323 5.08 -4.85 -14.43
N THR A 324 5.85 -5.46 -13.54
CA THR A 324 7.25 -5.12 -13.29
C THR A 324 8.09 -6.39 -13.36
N ALA A 325 9.29 -6.28 -13.96
CA ALA A 325 10.23 -7.38 -14.06
C ALA A 325 10.59 -7.89 -12.66
N TRP A 326 10.55 -9.20 -12.47
CA TRP A 326 10.92 -9.83 -11.21
C TRP A 326 12.44 -9.86 -11.03
N ASP A 327 12.88 -9.92 -9.78
CA ASP A 327 14.29 -9.91 -9.38
C ASP A 327 14.54 -11.13 -8.48
N ASP A 328 15.40 -12.02 -8.96
CA ASP A 328 15.59 -13.34 -8.40
C ASP A 328 16.80 -13.41 -7.44
N ARG A 329 17.50 -12.30 -7.21
CA ARG A 329 18.76 -12.28 -6.43
C ARG A 329 18.58 -12.81 -5.01
N LEU A 330 17.46 -12.51 -4.34
CA LEU A 330 17.18 -13.08 -3.01
C LEU A 330 17.01 -14.60 -3.08
N GLU A 331 16.29 -15.11 -4.07
CA GLU A 331 16.09 -16.55 -4.25
C GLU A 331 17.38 -17.26 -4.64
N GLN A 332 18.25 -16.63 -5.44
CA GLN A 332 19.59 -17.13 -5.72
C GLN A 332 20.43 -17.25 -4.44
N MET A 333 20.35 -16.26 -3.53
CA MET A 333 21.04 -16.32 -2.24
C MET A 333 20.52 -17.46 -1.36
N LYS A 334 19.19 -17.66 -1.29
CA LYS A 334 18.59 -18.78 -0.56
C LYS A 334 19.06 -20.12 -1.12
N GLN A 335 19.02 -20.27 -2.44
CA GLN A 335 19.51 -21.47 -3.12
C GLN A 335 21.00 -21.72 -2.86
N HIS A 336 21.81 -20.64 -2.83
CA HIS A 336 23.24 -20.72 -2.51
C HIS A 336 23.47 -21.26 -1.11
N ILE A 337 22.75 -20.74 -0.10
CA ILE A 337 22.83 -21.24 1.29
C ILE A 337 22.48 -22.73 1.37
N LEU A 338 21.42 -23.16 0.67
CA LEU A 338 20.95 -24.55 0.66
C LEU A 338 21.94 -25.52 0.00
N THR A 339 22.62 -25.09 -1.06
CA THR A 339 23.51 -25.95 -1.86
C THR A 339 24.99 -25.83 -1.51
N SER A 340 25.39 -24.76 -0.81
CA SER A 340 26.78 -24.54 -0.43
C SER A 340 27.31 -25.70 0.41
N ARG A 341 28.59 -26.05 0.20
CA ARG A 341 29.29 -27.07 1.00
C ARG A 341 29.88 -26.51 2.29
N ALA A 342 29.90 -25.18 2.45
CA ALA A 342 30.39 -24.55 3.67
C ALA A 342 29.58 -25.02 4.88
N GLU A 343 30.27 -25.31 5.97
CA GLU A 343 29.66 -25.66 7.25
C GLU A 343 29.14 -24.41 7.97
N TYR A 344 29.82 -23.26 7.78
CA TYR A 344 29.51 -22.00 8.44
C TYR A 344 28.87 -20.98 7.48
N ILE A 345 27.84 -20.29 7.96
CA ILE A 345 27.37 -19.03 7.39
C ILE A 345 27.66 -17.94 8.42
N SER A 346 28.44 -16.95 8.04
CA SER A 346 28.67 -15.76 8.86
C SER A 346 27.86 -14.59 8.35
N PHE A 347 27.38 -13.76 9.26
CA PHE A 347 26.65 -12.55 8.92
C PHE A 347 27.33 -11.34 9.54
N ASP A 348 27.38 -10.25 8.77
CA ASP A 348 27.40 -8.92 9.36
C ASP A 348 26.11 -8.68 10.17
N ILE A 349 26.19 -7.81 11.19
CA ILE A 349 25.07 -7.54 12.09
C ILE A 349 24.25 -6.33 11.64
N PHE A 350 24.86 -5.15 11.54
CA PHE A 350 24.12 -3.88 11.43
C PHE A 350 23.89 -3.51 9.97
N ASP A 351 22.66 -3.17 9.64
CA ASP A 351 22.13 -3.00 8.29
C ASP A 351 22.05 -4.31 7.48
N THR A 352 22.63 -5.42 7.94
CA THR A 352 22.46 -6.78 7.37
C THR A 352 21.36 -7.59 8.08
N LEU A 353 21.51 -7.85 9.38
CA LEU A 353 20.54 -8.60 10.21
C LEU A 353 19.67 -7.68 11.08
N ILE A 354 20.21 -6.52 11.44
CA ILE A 354 19.60 -5.55 12.35
C ILE A 354 19.47 -4.24 11.60
N VAL A 355 18.26 -3.69 11.51
CA VAL A 355 18.03 -2.32 11.04
C VAL A 355 17.79 -1.40 12.23
N ARG A 356 18.26 -0.17 12.10
CA ARG A 356 17.91 0.93 12.99
C ARG A 356 17.00 1.88 12.22
N PRO A 357 15.97 2.47 12.84
CA PRO A 357 15.16 3.48 12.18
C PRO A 357 15.92 4.82 12.12
N LEU A 358 17.22 4.85 11.84
CA LEU A 358 18.00 6.08 11.85
C LEU A 358 18.60 6.32 10.46
N TRP A 359 18.63 7.57 9.99
CA TRP A 359 19.20 7.89 8.69
C TRP A 359 20.73 7.74 8.70
N SER A 360 21.37 8.11 9.81
CA SER A 360 22.74 7.72 10.10
C SER A 360 22.85 7.23 11.55
N PRO A 361 23.87 6.42 11.89
CA PRO A 361 24.12 6.01 13.28
C PRO A 361 24.17 7.20 14.25
N ASP A 362 24.79 8.32 13.86
CA ASP A 362 24.89 9.51 14.71
C ASP A 362 23.54 10.15 15.12
N ASP A 363 22.44 9.84 14.44
CA ASP A 363 21.13 10.37 14.83
C ASP A 363 20.71 9.86 16.21
N LEU A 364 21.23 8.68 16.61
CA LEU A 364 21.05 8.13 17.96
C LEU A 364 21.50 9.12 19.04
N LEU A 365 22.61 9.83 18.80
CA LEU A 365 23.21 10.75 19.77
C LEU A 365 22.30 11.94 20.11
N ARG A 366 21.35 12.29 19.23
CA ARG A 366 20.33 13.31 19.52
C ARG A 366 19.32 12.81 20.54
N PHE A 367 18.94 11.53 20.48
CA PHE A 367 18.07 10.91 21.48
C PHE A 367 18.81 10.65 22.80
N VAL A 368 20.10 10.30 22.75
CA VAL A 368 20.95 10.22 23.95
C VAL A 368 20.99 11.56 24.68
N ALA A 369 21.23 12.65 23.94
CA ALA A 369 21.21 14.00 24.51
C ALA A 369 19.85 14.36 25.11
N GLU A 370 18.74 14.09 24.40
CA GLU A 370 17.38 14.35 24.88
C GLU A 370 17.09 13.64 26.21
N GLU A 371 17.43 12.35 26.32
CA GLU A 371 17.20 11.53 27.52
C GLU A 371 18.03 11.96 28.73
N CYS A 372 19.18 12.61 28.50
CA CYS A 372 20.02 13.11 29.57
C CYS A 372 19.72 14.57 29.94
N ALA A 373 19.05 15.32 29.06
CA ALA A 373 18.75 16.75 29.25
C ALA A 373 17.80 17.04 30.43
N GLU A 374 17.03 16.05 30.89
CA GLU A 374 16.15 16.21 32.05
C GLU A 374 16.91 16.50 33.35
N ASN A 375 18.12 15.94 33.50
CA ASN A 375 18.88 15.97 34.75
C ASN A 375 20.26 16.65 34.60
N PHE A 376 20.71 16.89 33.37
CA PHE A 376 22.03 17.41 33.08
C PHE A 376 22.00 18.50 32.00
N CYS A 377 22.93 19.44 32.09
CA CYS A 377 23.18 20.41 31.01
C CYS A 377 24.05 19.75 29.94
N ILE A 378 23.44 19.38 28.81
CA ILE A 378 24.15 18.73 27.71
C ILE A 378 24.79 19.80 26.80
N PRO A 379 26.09 19.67 26.44
CA PRO A 379 26.70 20.55 25.46
C PRO A 379 25.92 20.54 24.13
N GLU A 380 25.59 21.72 23.58
CA GLU A 380 24.82 21.83 22.34
C GLU A 380 25.47 21.09 21.15
N ASN A 381 26.81 21.01 21.15
CA ASN A 381 27.60 20.31 20.14
C ASN A 381 28.05 18.90 20.57
N PHE A 382 27.41 18.28 21.57
CA PHE A 382 27.74 16.94 22.08
C PHE A 382 27.91 15.90 20.98
N ARG A 383 27.00 15.87 19.99
CA ARG A 383 27.08 14.94 18.85
C ARG A 383 28.41 15.05 18.10
N GLU A 384 28.88 16.27 17.85
CA GLU A 384 30.13 16.50 17.13
C GLU A 384 31.34 16.15 18.00
N MET A 385 31.31 16.51 19.30
CA MET A 385 32.34 16.09 20.25
C MET A 385 32.47 14.56 20.30
N ARG A 386 31.35 13.83 20.38
CA ARG A 386 31.31 12.36 20.42
C ARG A 386 31.84 11.72 19.13
N ARG A 387 31.59 12.34 17.97
CA ARG A 387 32.13 11.90 16.67
C ARG A 387 33.65 12.09 16.59
N ILE A 388 34.14 13.27 17.01
CA ILE A 388 35.57 13.57 17.05
C ILE A 388 36.29 12.61 18.02
N ALA A 389 35.71 12.36 19.20
CA ALA A 389 36.27 11.46 20.19
C ALA A 389 36.49 10.04 19.65
N GLU A 390 35.54 9.49 18.89
CA GLU A 390 35.70 8.17 18.26
C GLU A 390 36.85 8.16 17.24
N GLU A 391 36.85 9.14 16.34
CA GLU A 391 37.83 9.21 15.26
C GLU A 391 39.25 9.37 15.80
N ASP A 392 39.44 10.24 16.79
CA ASP A 392 40.76 10.54 17.35
C ASP A 392 41.21 9.44 18.33
N CYS A 393 40.31 8.83 19.09
CA CYS A 393 40.63 7.67 19.92
C CYS A 393 41.18 6.52 19.05
N ARG A 394 40.55 6.22 17.91
CA ARG A 394 41.08 5.22 16.94
C ARG A 394 42.48 5.57 16.44
N LYS A 395 42.73 6.84 16.09
CA LYS A 395 44.05 7.28 15.61
C LYS A 395 45.13 7.14 16.67
N ILE A 396 44.83 7.53 17.92
CA ILE A 396 45.76 7.49 19.04
C ILE A 396 46.13 6.04 19.39
N HIS A 397 45.14 5.16 19.53
CA HIS A 397 45.39 3.75 19.85
C HIS A 397 46.18 3.05 18.74
N LYS A 398 45.87 3.32 17.47
CA LYS A 398 46.62 2.78 16.32
C LYS A 398 48.06 3.29 16.24
N ALA A 399 48.32 4.52 16.70
CA ALA A 399 49.67 5.06 16.77
C ALA A 399 50.49 4.41 17.91
N ALA A 400 49.83 4.05 19.01
CA ALA A 400 50.45 3.36 20.15
C ALA A 400 50.70 1.87 19.87
N ASP A 401 49.75 1.17 19.26
CA ASP A 401 49.88 -0.22 18.80
C ASP A 401 49.34 -0.35 17.37
N ARG A 402 50.24 -0.67 16.43
CA ARG A 402 49.87 -0.86 15.02
C ARG A 402 48.90 -2.01 14.79
N ASN A 403 48.79 -2.94 15.74
CA ASN A 403 47.81 -4.03 15.70
C ASN A 403 46.43 -3.61 16.22
N CYS A 404 46.31 -2.48 16.89
CA CYS A 404 45.04 -1.94 17.37
C CYS A 404 44.38 -1.09 16.28
N GLU A 405 43.32 -1.63 15.68
CA GLU A 405 42.61 -1.02 14.56
C GLU A 405 41.26 -0.41 14.96
N ASP A 406 40.75 -0.70 16.15
CA ASP A 406 39.46 -0.22 16.65
C ASP A 406 39.49 0.05 18.16
N VAL A 407 38.44 0.72 18.66
CA VAL A 407 38.31 1.16 20.06
C VAL A 407 36.97 0.73 20.64
N THR A 408 36.89 0.69 21.97
CA THR A 408 35.68 0.41 22.74
C THR A 408 34.92 1.69 23.03
N LEU A 409 33.62 1.57 23.32
CA LEU A 409 32.81 2.70 23.73
C LEU A 409 33.36 3.41 24.98
N ALA A 410 33.88 2.66 25.94
CA ALA A 410 34.47 3.22 27.16
C ALA A 410 35.68 4.11 26.86
N GLU A 411 36.62 3.65 26.02
CA GLU A 411 37.79 4.44 25.60
C GLU A 411 37.37 5.74 24.88
N ILE A 412 36.23 5.74 24.18
CA ILE A 412 35.71 6.95 23.53
C ILE A 412 35.16 7.95 24.57
N TYR A 413 34.44 7.48 25.59
CA TYR A 413 33.89 8.34 26.64
C TYR A 413 34.97 8.83 27.62
N ASP A 414 36.01 8.03 27.86
CA ASP A 414 37.19 8.48 28.61
C ASP A 414 37.87 9.64 27.88
N TYR A 415 38.02 9.55 26.55
CA TYR A 415 38.54 10.65 25.73
C TYR A 415 37.65 11.91 25.82
N LEU A 416 36.33 11.76 25.85
CA LEU A 416 35.39 12.88 26.03
C LEU A 416 35.64 13.60 27.36
N THR A 417 35.81 12.86 28.45
CA THR A 417 36.11 13.43 29.77
C THR A 417 37.49 14.10 29.80
N GLU A 418 38.51 13.47 29.23
CA GLU A 418 39.88 13.99 29.27
C GLU A 418 40.08 15.22 28.38
N THR A 419 39.55 15.20 27.16
CA THR A 419 39.82 16.22 26.13
C THR A 419 38.81 17.36 26.18
N PHE A 420 37.51 17.02 26.17
CA PHE A 420 36.43 18.01 26.15
C PHE A 420 35.96 18.43 27.55
N LYS A 421 36.55 17.86 28.61
CA LYS A 421 36.26 18.18 30.01
C LYS A 421 34.78 17.98 30.38
N ILE A 422 34.13 17.01 29.74
CA ILE A 422 32.79 16.56 30.14
C ILE A 422 32.91 15.89 31.51
N GLU A 423 32.06 16.30 32.44
CA GLU A 423 32.01 15.74 33.80
C GLU A 423 31.85 14.20 33.75
N THR A 424 32.63 13.49 34.58
CA THR A 424 32.67 12.02 34.57
C THR A 424 31.31 11.38 34.80
N GLU A 425 30.47 11.96 35.66
CA GLU A 425 29.11 11.48 35.92
C GLU A 425 28.24 11.60 34.65
N LEU A 426 28.29 12.77 33.98
CA LEU A 426 27.57 13.00 32.74
C LEU A 426 28.06 12.07 31.63
N ALA A 427 29.38 11.92 31.44
CA ALA A 427 29.96 11.01 30.45
C ALA A 427 29.50 9.56 30.68
N SER A 428 29.52 9.10 31.94
CA SER A 428 29.05 7.76 32.31
C SER A 428 27.56 7.57 32.00
N ARG A 429 26.74 8.61 32.25
CA ARG A 429 25.29 8.56 31.97
C ARG A 429 25.00 8.55 30.47
N LEU A 430 25.69 9.38 29.69
CA LEU A 430 25.58 9.43 28.23
C LEU A 430 25.98 8.07 27.61
N MET A 431 27.09 7.48 28.06
CA MET A 431 27.53 6.15 27.61
C MET A 431 26.51 5.06 27.90
N ALA A 432 25.99 5.02 29.14
CA ALA A 432 24.98 4.05 29.53
C ALA A 432 23.70 4.20 28.68
N LYS A 433 23.30 5.44 28.39
CA LYS A 433 22.14 5.74 27.56
C LYS A 433 22.37 5.43 26.08
N GLU A 434 23.59 5.61 25.55
CA GLU A 434 23.95 5.19 24.19
C GLU A 434 23.79 3.66 24.02
N ASN A 435 24.30 2.86 24.97
CA ASN A 435 24.10 1.40 24.96
C ASN A 435 22.62 1.01 25.04
N GLU A 436 21.86 1.64 25.94
CA GLU A 436 20.42 1.40 26.10
C GLU A 436 19.65 1.69 24.80
N LEU A 437 19.96 2.82 24.16
CA LEU A 437 19.28 3.24 22.93
C LEU A 437 19.71 2.45 21.70
N GLU A 438 20.97 1.98 21.61
CA GLU A 438 21.36 1.02 20.56
C GLU A 438 20.52 -0.25 20.63
N ILE A 439 20.28 -0.78 21.83
CA ILE A 439 19.39 -1.93 22.03
C ILE A 439 17.94 -1.55 21.71
N LYS A 440 17.44 -0.39 22.18
CA LYS A 440 16.06 0.08 21.97
C LYS A 440 15.73 0.21 20.49
N PHE A 441 16.58 0.88 19.71
CA PHE A 441 16.32 1.21 18.30
C PHE A 441 16.71 0.09 17.32
N SER A 442 17.33 -0.99 17.79
CA SER A 442 17.64 -2.14 16.95
C SER A 442 16.44 -3.08 16.77
N SER A 443 16.09 -3.35 15.51
CA SER A 443 15.04 -4.29 15.08
C SER A 443 15.56 -5.30 14.06
N ALA A 444 15.04 -6.52 14.04
CA ALA A 444 15.39 -7.52 13.03
C ALA A 444 15.02 -7.04 11.61
N ARG A 445 15.98 -7.11 10.68
CA ARG A 445 15.72 -6.99 9.23
C ARG A 445 15.04 -8.28 8.76
N ARG A 446 13.84 -8.23 8.16
CA ARG A 446 13.08 -9.47 7.87
C ARG A 446 13.80 -10.32 6.83
N CYS A 447 14.44 -9.71 5.81
CA CYS A 447 15.20 -10.48 4.83
C CYS A 447 16.44 -11.15 5.45
N GLY A 448 17.12 -10.49 6.39
CA GLY A 448 18.25 -11.04 7.12
C GLY A 448 17.83 -12.20 8.02
N ALA A 449 16.73 -12.02 8.76
CA ALA A 449 16.13 -13.07 9.59
C ALA A 449 15.69 -14.29 8.77
N GLU A 450 15.17 -14.09 7.56
CA GLU A 450 14.81 -15.18 6.65
C GLU A 450 16.04 -16.02 6.24
N LEU A 451 17.15 -15.37 5.89
CA LEU A 451 18.39 -16.06 5.52
C LEU A 451 19.05 -16.76 6.71
N TYR A 452 18.99 -16.15 7.90
CA TYR A 452 19.41 -16.77 9.16
C TYR A 452 18.60 -18.04 9.47
N ASP A 453 17.26 -17.94 9.44
CA ASP A 453 16.36 -19.07 9.66
C ASP A 453 16.60 -20.19 8.62
N LEU A 454 16.87 -19.82 7.37
CA LEU A 454 17.20 -20.77 6.31
C LEU A 454 18.54 -21.48 6.55
N ALA A 455 19.58 -20.74 6.94
CA ALA A 455 20.90 -21.30 7.25
C ALA A 455 20.82 -22.36 8.37
N LEU A 456 20.10 -22.06 9.45
CA LEU A 456 19.88 -23.02 10.54
C LEU A 456 19.12 -24.28 10.07
N ARG A 457 18.06 -24.10 9.27
CA ARG A 457 17.30 -25.23 8.72
C ARG A 457 18.09 -26.07 7.72
N ALA A 458 19.04 -25.46 7.03
CA ALA A 458 20.00 -26.11 6.16
C ALA A 458 21.11 -26.85 6.95
N GLY A 459 21.08 -26.81 8.28
CA GLY A 459 22.06 -27.45 9.16
C GLY A 459 23.40 -26.72 9.21
N LYS A 460 23.43 -25.44 8.82
CA LYS A 460 24.63 -24.61 8.87
C LYS A 460 24.86 -24.07 10.28
N LYS A 461 26.13 -23.94 10.65
CA LYS A 461 26.55 -23.21 11.84
C LYS A 461 26.57 -21.71 11.56
N VAL A 462 26.02 -20.91 12.46
CA VAL A 462 25.93 -19.46 12.28
C VAL A 462 26.96 -18.73 13.14
N VAL A 463 27.61 -17.71 12.59
CA VAL A 463 28.56 -16.83 13.29
C VAL A 463 28.22 -15.36 12.97
N PHE A 464 28.41 -14.47 13.93
CA PHE A 464 28.20 -13.04 13.74
C PHE A 464 29.52 -12.27 13.77
N ILE A 465 29.68 -11.30 12.86
CA ILE A 465 30.88 -10.48 12.74
C ILE A 465 30.46 -9.02 12.68
N SER A 466 30.96 -8.18 13.59
CA SER A 466 30.62 -6.75 13.65
C SER A 466 31.88 -5.90 13.77
N ASP A 467 31.90 -4.78 13.05
CA ASP A 467 32.94 -3.75 13.12
C ASP A 467 32.52 -2.51 13.92
N MET A 468 31.74 -2.71 15.00
CA MET A 468 31.29 -1.65 15.90
C MET A 468 32.11 -1.55 17.19
N TYR A 469 32.15 -0.33 17.75
CA TYR A 469 32.78 -0.01 19.04
C TYR A 469 32.04 -0.56 20.27
N LEU A 470 30.86 -1.16 20.08
CA LEU A 470 30.05 -1.75 21.16
C LEU A 470 30.73 -3.01 21.72
N SER A 471 30.46 -3.35 22.99
CA SER A 471 30.96 -4.60 23.58
C SER A 471 30.20 -5.82 23.04
N GLU A 472 30.80 -7.00 23.17
CA GLU A 472 30.14 -8.28 22.82
C GLU A 472 28.81 -8.45 23.57
N GLU A 473 28.75 -8.02 24.83
CA GLU A 473 27.55 -8.11 25.68
C GLU A 473 26.38 -7.29 25.12
N VAL A 474 26.63 -6.06 24.68
CA VAL A 474 25.60 -5.18 24.09
C VAL A 474 25.15 -5.72 22.74
N VAL A 475 26.09 -6.19 21.90
CA VAL A 475 25.78 -6.82 20.62
C VAL A 475 24.94 -8.09 20.80
N ALA A 476 25.28 -8.94 21.77
CA ALA A 476 24.50 -10.12 22.12
C ALA A 476 23.09 -9.75 22.61
N ALA A 477 22.95 -8.67 23.40
CA ALA A 477 21.64 -8.17 23.82
C ALA A 477 20.79 -7.70 22.62
N VAL A 478 21.38 -7.01 21.65
CA VAL A 478 20.72 -6.62 20.39
C VAL A 478 20.23 -7.85 19.62
N LEU A 479 21.10 -8.85 19.41
CA LEU A 479 20.77 -10.08 18.69
C LEU A 479 19.67 -10.88 19.39
N ASN A 480 19.79 -11.08 20.71
CA ASN A 480 18.83 -11.83 21.52
C ASN A 480 17.45 -11.19 21.53
N LYS A 481 17.37 -9.85 21.70
CA LYS A 481 16.11 -9.09 21.62
C LYS A 481 15.40 -9.34 20.28
N ASN A 482 16.18 -9.53 19.21
CA ASN A 482 15.69 -9.64 17.84
C ASN A 482 15.56 -11.09 17.33
N GLY A 483 15.65 -12.08 18.23
CA GLY A 483 15.35 -13.48 17.93
C GLY A 483 16.53 -14.31 17.40
N TYR A 484 17.75 -13.75 17.37
CA TYR A 484 18.95 -14.45 16.92
C TYR A 484 19.63 -15.18 18.09
N GLN A 485 19.07 -16.32 18.49
CA GLN A 485 19.46 -17.04 19.72
C GLN A 485 20.38 -18.24 19.48
N VAL A 486 20.44 -18.75 18.25
CA VAL A 486 21.22 -19.94 17.88
C VAL A 486 22.38 -19.52 17.00
N TYR A 487 23.59 -19.55 17.55
CA TYR A 487 24.84 -19.21 16.87
C TYR A 487 26.02 -19.84 17.63
N GLU A 488 27.17 -19.96 16.96
CA GLU A 488 28.40 -20.52 17.54
C GLU A 488 29.20 -19.47 18.30
N ARG A 489 29.36 -18.27 17.71
CA ARG A 489 30.17 -17.18 18.28
C ARG A 489 29.84 -15.81 17.70
N ILE A 490 30.12 -14.76 18.48
CA ILE A 490 30.11 -13.36 18.06
C ILE A 490 31.56 -12.86 18.00
N PHE A 491 31.92 -12.17 16.93
CA PHE A 491 33.22 -11.51 16.75
C PHE A 491 33.00 -10.01 16.61
N VAL A 492 33.45 -9.21 17.59
CA VAL A 492 33.30 -7.76 17.59
C VAL A 492 34.67 -7.08 17.49
N SER A 493 34.80 -6.09 16.61
CA SER A 493 36.06 -5.39 16.36
C SER A 493 36.63 -4.69 17.59
N SER A 494 35.78 -4.14 18.46
CA SER A 494 36.16 -3.48 19.72
C SER A 494 36.93 -4.41 20.68
N GLU A 495 36.54 -5.68 20.75
CA GLU A 495 37.14 -6.72 21.60
C GLU A 495 38.43 -7.29 20.98
N TYR A 496 38.38 -7.58 19.67
CA TYR A 496 39.52 -8.14 18.94
C TYR A 496 40.55 -7.08 18.52
N LYS A 497 40.20 -5.79 18.64
CA LYS A 497 40.95 -4.62 18.14
C LYS A 497 41.29 -4.72 16.66
N LYS A 498 40.45 -5.39 15.86
CA LYS A 498 40.64 -5.65 14.41
C LYS A 498 39.40 -5.25 13.62
N LEU A 499 39.58 -4.66 12.43
CA LEU A 499 38.46 -4.21 11.58
C LEU A 499 38.17 -5.18 10.43
N LYS A 500 36.92 -5.19 9.97
CA LYS A 500 36.54 -5.80 8.68
C LYS A 500 37.13 -5.02 7.50
N ALA A 501 37.16 -3.69 7.59
CA ALA A 501 37.67 -2.80 6.54
C ALA A 501 39.15 -3.05 6.14
N THR A 502 39.96 -3.63 7.03
CA THR A 502 41.35 -4.06 6.74
C THR A 502 41.46 -5.53 6.35
N GLY A 503 40.39 -6.31 6.56
CA GLY A 503 40.35 -7.77 6.43
C GLY A 503 40.91 -8.52 7.64
N ALA A 504 41.46 -7.83 8.65
CA ALA A 504 42.11 -8.47 9.78
C ALA A 504 41.13 -9.24 10.66
N LEU A 505 39.89 -8.74 10.83
CA LEU A 505 38.88 -9.42 11.65
C LEU A 505 38.47 -10.78 11.05
N PHE A 506 38.30 -10.89 9.73
CA PHE A 506 38.02 -12.17 9.06
C PHE A 506 39.12 -13.20 9.31
N LYS A 507 40.38 -12.76 9.30
CA LYS A 507 41.52 -13.64 9.60
C LYS A 507 41.47 -14.14 11.04
N SER A 508 41.10 -13.29 12.00
CA SER A 508 40.85 -13.69 13.39
C SER A 508 39.70 -14.70 13.51
N VAL A 509 38.63 -14.53 12.75
CA VAL A 509 37.50 -15.48 12.71
C VAL A 509 37.96 -16.86 12.24
N LEU A 510 38.64 -16.94 11.10
CA LEU A 510 39.15 -18.21 10.55
C LEU A 510 40.09 -18.93 11.53
N ASN A 511 41.01 -18.18 12.13
CA ASN A 511 41.96 -18.70 13.11
C ASN A 511 41.26 -19.19 14.38
N SER A 512 40.27 -18.45 14.88
CA SER A 512 39.55 -18.78 16.10
C SER A 512 38.58 -19.96 15.93
N LEU A 513 38.04 -20.17 14.74
CA LEU A 513 37.18 -21.32 14.42
C LEU A 513 37.99 -22.54 13.95
N HIS A 514 39.27 -22.37 13.66
CA HIS A 514 40.16 -23.40 13.09
C HIS A 514 39.65 -23.97 11.77
N ILE A 515 39.16 -23.10 10.87
CA ILE A 515 38.59 -23.50 9.57
C ILE A 515 39.33 -22.87 8.39
N SER A 516 39.25 -23.53 7.23
CA SER A 516 39.69 -22.93 5.95
C SER A 516 38.65 -21.93 5.42
N PRO A 517 39.06 -20.93 4.63
CA PRO A 517 38.16 -19.94 4.04
C PRO A 517 36.98 -20.55 3.24
N ASN A 518 37.20 -21.66 2.53
CA ASN A 518 36.17 -22.34 1.75
C ASN A 518 35.07 -23.01 2.61
N ASN A 519 35.24 -23.08 3.93
CA ASN A 519 34.25 -23.68 4.84
C ASN A 519 33.31 -22.64 5.47
N ILE A 520 33.37 -21.39 5.02
CA ILE A 520 32.52 -20.30 5.48
C ILE A 520 32.06 -19.45 4.29
N VAL A 521 30.78 -19.07 4.30
CA VAL A 521 30.23 -18.01 3.43
C VAL A 521 29.89 -16.82 4.30
N HIS A 522 30.23 -15.62 3.87
CA HIS A 522 29.88 -14.37 4.56
C HIS A 522 28.71 -13.66 3.88
N ILE A 523 27.85 -13.03 4.66
CA ILE A 523 26.72 -12.23 4.17
C ILE A 523 26.80 -10.87 4.85
N GLY A 524 26.86 -9.79 4.06
CA GLY A 524 26.95 -8.44 4.61
C GLY A 524 26.53 -7.35 3.64
N ASP A 525 26.41 -6.12 4.12
CA ASP A 525 25.83 -5.00 3.40
C ASP A 525 26.85 -4.09 2.73
N ASN A 526 28.09 -4.07 3.22
CA ASN A 526 29.09 -3.13 2.77
C ASN A 526 29.99 -3.77 1.72
N LYS A 527 29.93 -3.23 0.49
CA LYS A 527 30.69 -3.76 -0.64
C LYS A 527 32.20 -3.81 -0.39
N ASN A 528 32.77 -2.81 0.29
CA ASN A 528 34.20 -2.81 0.60
C ASN A 528 34.51 -3.76 1.77
N SER A 529 33.95 -3.51 2.96
CA SER A 529 34.35 -4.26 4.16
C SER A 529 33.84 -5.69 4.20
N ASP A 530 32.63 -5.98 3.72
CA ASP A 530 32.03 -7.32 3.85
C ASP A 530 32.27 -8.17 2.61
N ILE A 531 32.31 -7.57 1.42
CA ILE A 531 32.46 -8.32 0.16
C ILE A 531 33.91 -8.36 -0.29
N GLU A 532 34.52 -7.21 -0.57
CA GLU A 532 35.89 -7.16 -1.09
C GLU A 532 36.92 -7.70 -0.07
N LYS A 533 36.81 -7.34 1.22
CA LYS A 533 37.76 -7.82 2.25
C LYS A 533 37.55 -9.27 2.67
N ALA A 534 36.32 -9.79 2.65
CA ALA A 534 36.09 -11.23 2.86
C ALA A 534 36.68 -12.04 1.70
N ASN A 535 36.38 -11.65 0.46
CA ASN A 535 36.93 -12.30 -0.74
C ASN A 535 38.47 -12.23 -0.77
N ALA A 536 39.08 -11.11 -0.33
CA ALA A 536 40.53 -10.99 -0.21
C ALA A 536 41.16 -11.95 0.83
N ASN A 537 40.37 -12.43 1.79
CA ASN A 537 40.74 -13.48 2.74
C ASN A 537 40.33 -14.90 2.26
N GLY A 538 39.87 -15.03 1.02
CA GLY A 538 39.42 -16.29 0.43
C GLY A 538 38.03 -16.75 0.89
N ILE A 539 37.29 -15.92 1.62
CA ILE A 539 35.92 -16.22 2.08
C ILE A 539 34.96 -15.77 0.98
N GLU A 540 34.10 -16.68 0.52
CA GLU A 540 33.01 -16.33 -0.40
C GLU A 540 32.03 -15.39 0.31
N ALA A 541 31.61 -14.31 -0.35
CA ALA A 541 30.71 -13.32 0.24
C ALA A 541 29.49 -13.00 -0.63
N LEU A 542 28.32 -12.91 -0.01
CA LEU A 542 27.04 -12.50 -0.61
C LEU A 542 26.64 -11.10 -0.12
N TRP A 543 26.18 -10.25 -1.02
CA TRP A 543 25.93 -8.84 -0.74
C TRP A 543 24.45 -8.53 -0.52
N ILE A 544 24.10 -7.88 0.60
CA ILE A 544 22.74 -7.40 0.91
C ILE A 544 22.80 -5.90 1.23
N PRO A 545 22.66 -4.99 0.25
CA PRO A 545 22.88 -3.57 0.51
C PRO A 545 21.93 -3.00 1.57
N LYS A 546 22.40 -1.97 2.28
CA LYS A 546 21.62 -1.21 3.27
C LYS A 546 20.36 -0.64 2.63
N ALA A 547 19.23 -0.71 3.33
CA ALA A 547 17.94 -0.25 2.83
C ALA A 547 17.96 1.23 2.41
N ILE A 548 18.65 2.10 3.16
CA ILE A 548 18.78 3.53 2.84
C ILE A 548 19.60 3.76 1.56
N ASP A 549 20.68 3.00 1.36
CA ASP A 549 21.51 3.10 0.16
C ASP A 549 20.73 2.67 -1.09
N VAL A 550 19.84 1.67 -0.95
CA VAL A 550 18.91 1.26 -1.99
C VAL A 550 17.89 2.37 -2.25
N PHE A 551 17.15 2.81 -1.21
CA PHE A 551 16.14 3.88 -1.29
C PHE A 551 16.63 5.17 -1.96
N THR A 552 17.89 5.53 -1.73
CA THR A 552 18.50 6.74 -2.29
C THR A 552 19.11 6.51 -3.68
N ASN A 553 18.92 5.34 -4.29
CA ASN A 553 19.56 4.90 -5.54
C ASN A 553 21.08 5.17 -5.56
N LYS A 554 21.77 4.86 -4.46
CA LYS A 554 23.22 5.10 -4.35
C LYS A 554 24.01 4.24 -5.34
N PHE A 555 23.51 3.03 -5.62
CA PHE A 555 24.13 2.07 -6.53
C PHE A 555 23.34 1.98 -7.84
N SER A 556 24.04 1.94 -8.98
CA SER A 556 23.43 1.81 -10.31
C SER A 556 22.71 0.47 -10.53
N ASP A 557 23.13 -0.57 -9.81
CA ASP A 557 22.66 -1.94 -9.98
C ASP A 557 21.27 -2.17 -9.35
N PHE A 558 20.73 -1.15 -8.67
CA PHE A 558 19.45 -1.17 -7.99
C PHE A 558 18.70 0.10 -8.36
N TYR A 559 17.84 0.02 -9.39
CA TYR A 559 16.91 1.10 -9.64
C TYR A 559 15.72 0.95 -8.71
N THR A 560 15.45 1.95 -7.87
CA THR A 560 14.31 1.96 -6.93
C THR A 560 13.53 3.28 -6.95
N GLY A 561 13.56 3.97 -8.10
CA GLY A 561 12.84 5.22 -8.32
C GLY A 561 13.64 6.44 -7.89
N ASP A 562 13.68 7.49 -8.71
CA ASP A 562 14.50 8.67 -8.44
C ASP A 562 13.76 9.74 -7.62
N SER A 563 12.61 9.42 -7.02
CA SER A 563 11.76 10.38 -6.29
C SER A 563 12.54 11.12 -5.20
N PHE A 564 13.30 10.41 -4.37
CA PHE A 564 14.15 11.03 -3.35
C PHE A 564 15.18 11.97 -3.97
N LYS A 565 15.87 11.55 -5.04
CA LYS A 565 16.87 12.37 -5.73
C LYS A 565 16.25 13.61 -6.38
N GLU A 566 15.10 13.47 -7.03
CA GLU A 566 14.38 14.58 -7.66
C GLU A 566 13.96 15.64 -6.64
N ILE A 567 13.50 15.21 -5.47
CA ILE A 567 13.06 16.13 -4.42
C ILE A 567 14.26 16.75 -3.71
N TYR A 568 15.24 15.95 -3.28
CA TYR A 568 16.26 16.37 -2.30
C TYR A 568 17.70 16.41 -2.81
N CYS A 569 18.01 15.90 -4.02
CA CYS A 569 19.38 15.94 -4.59
C CYS A 569 19.51 16.70 -5.92
N GLY A 570 18.45 17.31 -6.43
CA GLY A 570 18.43 17.96 -7.75
C GLY A 570 19.05 19.37 -7.78
N ASN A 571 19.75 19.70 -8.88
CA ASN A 571 20.40 21.02 -9.11
C ASN A 571 19.42 22.20 -9.33
N ASN A 572 18.10 21.97 -9.33
CA ASN A 572 17.07 22.96 -9.71
C ASN A 572 16.12 23.33 -8.55
N GLN A 573 16.57 23.17 -7.29
CA GLN A 573 15.68 23.25 -6.15
C GLN A 573 15.33 24.69 -5.74
N LYS A 574 14.04 24.89 -5.43
CA LYS A 574 13.53 26.05 -4.69
C LYS A 574 13.62 25.87 -3.17
N ILE A 575 14.17 24.74 -2.72
CA ILE A 575 14.22 24.29 -1.32
C ILE A 575 15.69 24.05 -0.95
N ASP A 576 16.09 24.50 0.24
CA ASP A 576 17.42 24.16 0.80
C ASP A 576 17.42 22.69 1.25
N SER A 577 17.73 21.78 0.33
CA SER A 577 17.67 20.34 0.63
C SER A 577 18.67 19.88 1.66
N LYS A 578 19.79 20.59 1.81
CA LYS A 578 20.74 20.28 2.89
C LYS A 578 20.09 20.58 4.23
N GLY A 579 19.53 21.78 4.40
CA GLY A 579 18.81 22.15 5.63
C GLY A 579 17.59 21.27 5.89
N VAL A 580 16.90 20.80 4.86
CA VAL A 580 15.75 19.87 5.00
C VAL A 580 16.19 18.48 5.43
N ILE A 581 17.18 17.88 4.77
CA ILE A 581 17.67 16.53 5.12
C ILE A 581 18.32 16.53 6.51
N GLU A 582 18.87 17.64 7.01
CA GLU A 582 19.46 17.69 8.36
C GLU A 582 18.43 17.64 9.51
N GLN A 583 17.13 17.86 9.23
CA GLN A 583 16.06 17.81 10.23
C GLN A 583 15.84 16.37 10.73
N LEU A 584 16.01 16.15 12.04
CA LEU A 584 15.86 14.84 12.68
C LEU A 584 14.53 14.14 12.33
N PRO A 585 13.35 14.80 12.35
CA PRO A 585 12.09 14.10 12.06
C PRO A 585 12.04 13.55 10.64
N LEU A 586 12.50 14.31 9.64
CA LEU A 586 12.52 13.85 8.25
C LEU A 586 13.51 12.71 8.05
N ARG A 587 14.68 12.77 8.68
CA ARG A 587 15.66 11.66 8.69
C ARG A 587 15.05 10.37 9.24
N CYS A 588 14.31 10.48 10.35
CA CYS A 588 13.57 9.37 10.94
C CYS A 588 12.43 8.86 10.04
N MET A 589 11.71 9.76 9.35
CA MET A 589 10.69 9.35 8.38
C MET A 589 11.29 8.61 7.19
N PHE A 590 12.40 9.12 6.64
CA PHE A 590 13.06 8.48 5.51
C PHE A 590 13.67 7.12 5.86
N SER A 591 14.24 6.96 7.06
CA SER A 591 14.74 5.67 7.52
C SER A 591 13.60 4.65 7.70
N VAL A 592 12.45 5.07 8.24
CA VAL A 592 11.24 4.23 8.33
C VAL A 592 10.74 3.82 6.95
N VAL A 593 10.69 4.75 5.98
CA VAL A 593 10.34 4.43 4.59
C VAL A 593 11.34 3.45 3.98
N ALA A 594 12.64 3.72 4.11
CA ALA A 594 13.69 2.88 3.54
C ALA A 594 13.63 1.45 4.11
N ASN A 595 13.59 1.32 5.44
CA ASN A 595 13.56 0.02 6.12
C ASN A 595 12.27 -0.75 5.82
N HIS A 596 11.12 -0.10 5.68
CA HIS A 596 9.87 -0.77 5.35
C HIS A 596 9.85 -1.25 3.90
N MET A 597 10.25 -0.37 2.98
CA MET A 597 10.10 -0.60 1.53
C MET A 597 11.21 -1.46 0.93
N PHE A 598 12.44 -1.32 1.44
CA PHE A 598 13.66 -1.95 0.94
C PHE A 598 14.34 -2.84 1.98
N ASP A 599 13.54 -3.36 2.92
CA ASP A 599 13.92 -4.49 3.78
C ASP A 599 14.56 -5.59 2.94
N ASN A 600 13.82 -6.10 1.94
CA ASN A 600 14.42 -6.83 0.82
C ASN A 600 15.01 -5.82 -0.18
N PRO A 601 16.34 -5.74 -0.33
CA PRO A 601 16.96 -4.79 -1.26
C PRO A 601 16.76 -5.16 -2.73
N PHE A 602 16.43 -6.43 -3.01
CA PHE A 602 16.16 -6.96 -4.34
C PHE A 602 14.68 -6.87 -4.67
N ARG A 603 13.95 -5.99 -4.00
CA ARG A 603 12.56 -5.74 -4.32
C ARG A 603 12.45 -5.29 -5.79
N PRO A 604 11.66 -5.99 -6.61
CA PRO A 604 11.39 -5.55 -7.96
C PRO A 604 10.84 -4.13 -8.05
N PHE A 605 11.38 -3.37 -9.01
CA PHE A 605 11.01 -1.98 -9.22
C PHE A 605 10.99 -1.62 -10.71
N ASN A 606 9.95 -0.90 -11.15
CA ASN A 606 9.79 -0.52 -12.54
C ASN A 606 10.66 0.71 -12.87
N SER A 607 11.62 0.54 -13.78
CA SER A 607 12.56 1.60 -14.18
C SER A 607 11.93 2.83 -14.86
N ARG A 608 10.64 2.76 -15.20
CA ARG A 608 9.89 3.84 -15.82
C ARG A 608 9.03 4.63 -14.82
N THR A 609 9.20 4.41 -13.53
CA THR A 609 8.36 4.95 -12.45
C THR A 609 9.19 5.61 -11.37
N LEU A 610 8.60 6.57 -10.66
CA LEU A 610 9.19 7.17 -9.46
C LEU A 610 8.71 6.50 -8.18
N TYR A 611 7.54 5.84 -8.21
CA TYR A 611 6.88 5.22 -7.05
C TYR A 611 6.45 3.77 -7.33
N ASN A 612 7.14 3.09 -8.25
CA ASN A 612 6.87 1.72 -8.67
C ASN A 612 5.47 1.48 -9.27
N ALA A 613 4.68 2.51 -9.60
CA ALA A 613 3.25 2.35 -9.93
C ALA A 613 2.52 1.43 -8.92
N ASP A 614 2.75 1.69 -7.63
CA ASP A 614 2.23 0.92 -6.50
C ASP A 614 1.50 1.89 -5.56
N ALA A 615 0.16 1.80 -5.52
CA ALA A 615 -0.69 2.70 -4.74
C ALA A 615 -0.34 2.66 -3.25
N TYR A 616 -0.01 1.50 -2.70
CA TYR A 616 0.41 1.37 -1.31
C TYR A 616 1.73 2.08 -1.07
N TYR A 617 2.70 1.96 -1.98
CA TYR A 617 3.98 2.66 -1.84
C TYR A 617 3.81 4.19 -1.90
N ILE A 618 3.04 4.68 -2.88
CA ILE A 618 2.65 6.09 -2.98
C ILE A 618 1.99 6.53 -1.67
N GLY A 619 1.11 5.70 -1.12
CA GLY A 619 0.47 5.86 0.16
C GLY A 619 1.45 5.97 1.34
N TYR A 620 2.35 5.01 1.48
CA TYR A 620 3.26 4.89 2.61
C TYR A 620 4.30 6.01 2.64
N MET A 621 4.90 6.32 1.50
CA MET A 621 5.95 7.35 1.41
C MET A 621 5.37 8.75 1.24
N ALA A 622 4.59 8.99 0.19
CA ALA A 622 4.20 10.35 -0.19
C ALA A 622 3.04 10.83 0.67
N LEU A 623 1.90 10.13 0.64
CA LEU A 623 0.72 10.51 1.42
C LEU A 623 0.96 10.34 2.93
N GLY A 624 1.63 9.28 3.37
CA GLY A 624 1.86 8.96 4.78
C GLY A 624 2.63 10.05 5.52
N MET A 625 3.72 10.55 4.93
CA MET A 625 4.47 11.68 5.49
C MET A 625 3.60 12.93 5.61
N HIS A 626 2.83 13.27 4.55
CA HIS A 626 1.92 14.41 4.56
C HIS A 626 0.82 14.28 5.63
N ILE A 627 0.16 13.12 5.71
CA ILE A 627 -0.92 12.84 6.67
C ILE A 627 -0.40 12.84 8.10
N PHE A 628 0.78 12.26 8.36
CA PHE A 628 1.41 12.34 9.69
C PHE A 628 1.67 13.80 10.07
N GLY A 629 2.28 14.58 9.18
CA GLY A 629 2.56 16.00 9.43
C GLY A 629 1.30 16.82 9.72
N LEU A 630 0.26 16.60 8.93
CA LEU A 630 -1.04 17.24 9.10
C LEU A 630 -1.69 16.85 10.44
N ALA A 631 -1.76 15.55 10.75
CA ALA A 631 -2.37 15.07 11.99
C ALA A 631 -1.59 15.51 13.24
N LYS A 632 -0.25 15.51 13.18
CA LYS A 632 0.61 16.00 14.27
C LYS A 632 0.42 17.50 14.49
N TRP A 633 0.32 18.28 13.41
CA TRP A 633 0.03 19.72 13.50
C TRP A 633 -1.34 19.99 14.12
N ILE A 634 -2.38 19.25 13.73
CA ILE A 634 -3.72 19.34 14.35
C ILE A 634 -3.62 19.04 15.85
N TYR A 635 -2.91 17.97 16.23
CA TYR A 635 -2.73 17.60 17.64
C TYR A 635 -2.02 18.70 18.44
N ASP A 636 -0.88 19.19 17.95
CA ASP A 636 -0.10 20.21 18.66
C ASP A 636 -0.88 21.52 18.82
N LYS A 637 -1.63 21.92 17.79
CA LYS A 637 -2.51 23.09 17.87
C LYS A 637 -3.69 22.86 18.79
N ALA A 638 -4.31 21.68 18.75
CA ALA A 638 -5.42 21.36 19.64
C ALA A 638 -4.98 21.34 21.11
N LEU A 639 -3.77 20.84 21.38
CA LEU A 639 -3.17 20.90 22.71
C LEU A 639 -2.90 22.35 23.15
N ALA A 640 -2.34 23.17 22.28
CA ALA A 640 -2.03 24.57 22.57
C ALA A 640 -3.29 25.43 22.82
N GLU A 641 -4.35 25.25 22.02
CA GLU A 641 -5.63 25.96 22.14
C GLU A 641 -6.58 25.31 23.17
N ARG A 642 -6.17 24.19 23.79
CA ARG A 642 -6.94 23.43 24.80
C ARG A 642 -8.29 22.91 24.29
N TYR A 643 -8.37 22.45 23.05
CA TYR A 643 -9.56 21.77 22.55
C TYR A 643 -9.70 20.40 23.22
N GLU A 644 -10.92 20.07 23.64
CA GLU A 644 -11.29 18.78 24.24
C GLU A 644 -11.59 17.72 23.17
N THR A 645 -12.16 18.16 22.04
CA THR A 645 -12.57 17.29 20.93
C THR A 645 -12.27 17.93 19.57
N VAL A 646 -11.71 17.14 18.65
CA VAL A 646 -11.58 17.47 17.22
C VAL A 646 -12.54 16.63 16.39
N HIS A 647 -13.47 17.26 15.69
CA HIS A 647 -14.45 16.62 14.81
C HIS A 647 -13.94 16.61 13.37
N PHE A 648 -13.57 15.43 12.86
CA PHE A 648 -13.16 15.25 11.47
C PHE A 648 -14.40 15.13 10.58
N LEU A 649 -14.57 16.05 9.64
CA LEU A 649 -15.73 16.04 8.75
C LEU A 649 -15.59 14.96 7.66
N ALA A 650 -16.71 14.36 7.27
CA ALA A 650 -16.69 13.18 6.42
C ALA A 650 -16.27 13.43 4.98
N ARG A 651 -15.95 12.33 4.29
CA ARG A 651 -15.08 12.25 3.11
C ARG A 651 -13.65 12.61 3.48
N ASP A 652 -13.38 13.86 3.74
CA ASP A 652 -12.02 14.39 3.68
C ASP A 652 -11.21 14.21 4.97
N GLY A 653 -11.89 13.95 6.08
CA GLY A 653 -11.25 13.79 7.38
C GLY A 653 -10.84 12.37 7.74
N TYR A 654 -11.20 11.33 6.98
CA TYR A 654 -11.15 9.95 7.52
C TYR A 654 -9.72 9.45 7.75
N VAL A 655 -8.88 9.49 6.72
CA VAL A 655 -7.48 9.04 6.82
C VAL A 655 -6.68 9.93 7.79
N VAL A 656 -7.00 11.24 7.83
CA VAL A 656 -6.38 12.19 8.78
C VAL A 656 -6.78 11.87 10.22
N LYS A 657 -8.06 11.54 10.46
CA LYS A 657 -8.55 11.11 11.77
C LYS A 657 -7.83 9.85 12.24
N GLN A 658 -7.67 8.87 11.37
CA GLN A 658 -6.97 7.63 11.73
C GLN A 658 -5.53 7.92 12.17
N ALA A 659 -4.81 8.77 11.45
CA ALA A 659 -3.47 9.21 11.85
C ALA A 659 -3.47 10.03 13.15
N PHE A 660 -4.46 10.93 13.33
CA PHE A 660 -4.64 11.70 14.55
C PHE A 660 -4.86 10.79 15.76
N ASP A 661 -5.70 9.77 15.65
CA ASP A 661 -5.98 8.83 16.74
C ASP A 661 -4.72 8.06 17.16
N ILE A 662 -3.90 7.65 16.19
CA ILE A 662 -2.62 6.99 16.45
C ILE A 662 -1.69 7.91 17.25
N ILE A 663 -1.54 9.16 16.82
CA ILE A 663 -0.68 10.15 17.47
C ILE A 663 -1.21 10.54 18.85
N ALA A 664 -2.51 10.84 18.94
CA ALA A 664 -3.16 11.24 20.19
C ALA A 664 -3.04 10.16 21.25
N ALA A 665 -3.23 8.88 20.89
CA ALA A 665 -3.09 7.75 21.82
C ALA A 665 -1.66 7.59 22.34
N ALA A 666 -0.64 7.85 21.51
CA ALA A 666 0.76 7.84 21.94
C ALA A 666 1.10 9.03 22.84
N MET A 667 0.62 10.23 22.48
CA MET A 667 0.88 11.45 23.23
C MET A 667 0.15 11.50 24.57
N GLU A 668 -1.09 10.98 24.66
CA GLU A 668 -1.84 10.87 25.92
C GLU A 668 -1.07 10.05 26.96
N LYS A 669 -0.42 8.96 26.56
CA LYS A 669 0.44 8.16 27.45
C LYS A 669 1.62 8.96 27.99
N LYS A 670 2.12 9.92 27.22
CA LYS A 670 3.30 10.73 27.56
C LYS A 670 2.95 11.94 28.43
N ASN A 671 1.91 12.69 28.08
CA ASN A 671 1.58 13.96 28.74
C ASN A 671 0.36 13.88 29.67
N GLY A 672 -0.38 12.76 29.68
CA GLY A 672 -1.59 12.58 30.48
C GLY A 672 -2.81 13.38 30.01
N ILE A 673 -2.75 14.00 28.82
CA ILE A 673 -3.80 14.86 28.27
C ILE A 673 -4.48 14.14 27.11
N ARG A 674 -5.76 13.86 27.28
CA ARG A 674 -6.61 13.27 26.25
C ARG A 674 -7.29 14.34 25.41
N ILE A 675 -7.10 14.26 24.10
CA ILE A 675 -7.88 15.02 23.11
C ILE A 675 -8.73 14.02 22.35
N ASN A 676 -10.04 14.13 22.46
CA ASN A 676 -10.95 13.22 21.78
C ASN A 676 -11.01 13.54 20.29
N SER A 677 -11.30 12.53 19.48
CA SER A 677 -11.66 12.72 18.08
C SER A 677 -13.02 12.09 17.79
N SER A 678 -13.72 12.64 16.81
CA SER A 678 -14.91 11.99 16.25
C SER A 678 -14.96 12.19 14.74
N TYR A 679 -15.72 11.35 14.05
CA TYR A 679 -15.97 11.47 12.62
C TYR A 679 -17.41 11.91 12.42
N PHE A 680 -17.62 13.06 11.77
CA PHE A 680 -18.94 13.66 11.62
C PHE A 680 -19.31 13.79 10.14
N TYR A 681 -20.45 13.23 9.74
CA TYR A 681 -20.88 13.16 8.33
C TYR A 681 -21.46 14.47 7.79
N ALA A 682 -20.62 15.50 7.71
CA ALA A 682 -20.92 16.81 7.14
C ALA A 682 -20.50 16.88 5.66
N THR A 683 -21.47 16.76 4.76
CA THR A 683 -21.28 17.06 3.33
C THR A 683 -21.99 18.37 2.97
N ARG A 684 -21.64 18.94 1.81
CA ARG A 684 -22.37 20.10 1.27
C ARG A 684 -23.84 19.77 1.02
N GLU A 685 -24.14 18.63 0.41
CA GLU A 685 -25.51 18.16 0.14
C GLU A 685 -26.34 18.03 1.43
N ALA A 686 -25.76 17.48 2.50
CA ALA A 686 -26.46 17.34 3.78
C ALA A 686 -26.64 18.67 4.53
N LEU A 687 -25.72 19.65 4.36
CA LEU A 687 -25.70 20.89 5.13
C LEU A 687 -26.36 22.10 4.44
N TYR A 688 -26.38 22.14 3.11
CA TYR A 688 -26.97 23.27 2.36
C TYR A 688 -28.45 23.54 2.68
N PRO A 689 -29.30 22.54 2.98
CA PRO A 689 -30.68 22.80 3.41
C PRO A 689 -30.81 23.74 4.61
N PHE A 690 -29.83 23.78 5.51
CA PHE A 690 -29.86 24.64 6.70
C PHE A 690 -29.51 26.11 6.42
N MET A 691 -29.05 26.43 5.20
CA MET A 691 -28.82 27.81 4.77
C MET A 691 -30.12 28.56 4.43
N ILE A 692 -31.24 27.83 4.28
CA ILE A 692 -32.52 28.32 3.79
C ILE A 692 -33.48 28.56 4.95
N ARG A 693 -33.79 29.83 5.23
CA ARG A 693 -34.73 30.28 6.27
C ARG A 693 -35.85 31.15 5.73
N SER A 694 -35.61 31.81 4.61
CA SER A 694 -36.60 32.56 3.86
C SER A 694 -36.59 32.15 2.39
N ARG A 695 -37.57 32.63 1.61
CA ARG A 695 -37.63 32.32 0.17
C ARG A 695 -36.45 32.91 -0.59
N GLU A 696 -35.92 34.05 -0.15
CA GLU A 696 -34.77 34.71 -0.75
C GLU A 696 -33.47 33.92 -0.57
N ASP A 697 -33.39 33.08 0.47
CA ASP A 697 -32.19 32.34 0.77
C ASP A 697 -31.84 31.28 -0.28
N VAL A 698 -32.79 30.83 -1.12
CA VAL A 698 -32.49 29.90 -2.22
C VAL A 698 -31.49 30.51 -3.21
N PHE A 699 -31.47 31.84 -3.33
CA PHE A 699 -30.53 32.54 -4.20
C PHE A 699 -29.09 32.56 -3.64
N LYS A 700 -28.86 32.15 -2.39
CA LYS A 700 -27.50 31.90 -1.87
C LYS A 700 -26.77 30.80 -2.65
N LEU A 701 -27.50 29.94 -3.38
CA LEU A 701 -26.91 28.91 -4.25
C LEU A 701 -26.20 29.49 -5.46
N VAL A 702 -26.51 30.74 -5.84
CA VAL A 702 -25.80 31.47 -6.89
C VAL A 702 -24.37 31.74 -6.44
N GLY A 703 -23.39 31.27 -7.22
CA GLY A 703 -21.97 31.44 -6.93
C GLY A 703 -21.34 30.33 -6.06
N ILE A 704 -22.14 29.40 -5.51
CA ILE A 704 -21.63 28.23 -4.77
C ILE A 704 -22.00 26.88 -5.41
N THR A 705 -22.78 26.90 -6.50
CA THR A 705 -23.20 25.72 -7.27
C THR A 705 -22.73 25.87 -8.71
N ASP A 706 -22.07 24.87 -9.27
CA ASP A 706 -21.76 24.82 -10.71
C ASP A 706 -22.99 24.35 -11.49
N TYR A 707 -23.92 25.27 -11.74
CA TYR A 707 -25.24 24.97 -12.31
C TYR A 707 -25.18 24.18 -13.63
N LYS A 708 -24.09 24.29 -14.42
CA LYS A 708 -24.00 23.57 -15.71
C LYS A 708 -23.87 22.06 -15.57
N CYS A 709 -23.52 21.60 -14.38
CA CYS A 709 -23.28 20.20 -14.09
C CYS A 709 -24.48 19.49 -13.44
N HIS A 710 -25.57 20.21 -13.16
CA HIS A 710 -26.70 19.67 -12.39
C HIS A 710 -28.03 19.84 -13.11
N THR A 711 -28.92 18.89 -12.91
CA THR A 711 -30.34 19.00 -13.30
C THR A 711 -31.16 19.63 -12.16
N PRO A 712 -32.31 20.26 -12.46
CA PRO A 712 -33.23 20.72 -11.42
C PRO A 712 -33.66 19.62 -10.44
N ALA A 713 -33.88 18.39 -10.93
CA ALA A 713 -34.27 17.25 -10.09
C ALA A 713 -33.19 16.90 -9.05
N GLU A 714 -31.92 16.93 -9.45
CA GLU A 714 -30.78 16.69 -8.55
C GLU A 714 -30.71 17.74 -7.44
N ILE A 715 -30.87 19.02 -7.79
CA ILE A 715 -30.88 20.10 -6.80
C ILE A 715 -32.10 19.98 -5.88
N LEU A 716 -33.29 19.69 -6.40
CA LEU A 716 -34.48 19.44 -5.58
C LEU A 716 -34.27 18.29 -4.59
N ASN A 717 -33.56 17.24 -4.99
CA ASN A 717 -33.23 16.12 -4.12
C ASN A 717 -32.33 16.53 -2.94
N TRP A 718 -31.35 17.43 -3.13
CA TRP A 718 -30.55 17.98 -2.02
C TRP A 718 -31.44 18.66 -0.97
N PHE A 719 -32.52 19.30 -1.39
CA PHE A 719 -33.45 20.02 -0.52
C PHE A 719 -34.72 19.22 -0.16
N ARG A 720 -34.79 17.91 -0.45
CA ARG A 720 -35.98 17.07 -0.22
C ARG A 720 -36.55 17.12 1.22
N LYS A 721 -35.68 17.38 2.21
CA LYS A 721 -36.08 17.49 3.61
C LYS A 721 -36.83 18.78 3.92
N ILE A 722 -36.67 19.81 3.09
CA ILE A 722 -37.31 21.13 3.26
C ILE A 722 -38.25 21.48 2.10
N CYS A 723 -38.29 20.65 1.06
CA CYS A 723 -39.26 20.72 -0.03
C CYS A 723 -40.40 19.73 0.18
N LYS A 724 -41.57 20.02 -0.42
CA LYS A 724 -42.66 19.04 -0.55
C LYS A 724 -42.28 17.93 -1.54
N GLU A 725 -42.95 16.78 -1.45
CA GLU A 725 -42.83 15.75 -2.49
C GLU A 725 -43.37 16.29 -3.82
N ILE A 726 -42.63 16.08 -4.90
CA ILE A 726 -42.95 16.63 -6.21
C ILE A 726 -44.01 15.74 -6.86
N SER A 727 -45.21 16.30 -7.04
CA SER A 727 -46.32 15.63 -7.74
C SER A 727 -46.18 15.73 -9.26
N VAL A 728 -46.99 14.96 -10.01
CA VAL A 728 -47.03 15.06 -11.48
C VAL A 728 -47.49 16.46 -11.92
N GLU A 729 -48.38 17.08 -11.14
CA GLU A 729 -48.86 18.44 -11.35
C GLU A 729 -47.74 19.47 -11.17
N ASP A 730 -46.88 19.30 -10.17
CA ASP A 730 -45.73 20.18 -9.94
C ASP A 730 -44.72 20.11 -11.09
N VAL A 731 -44.46 18.91 -11.64
CA VAL A 731 -43.63 18.74 -12.84
C VAL A 731 -44.21 19.52 -14.02
N SER A 732 -45.54 19.50 -14.17
CA SER A 732 -46.22 20.29 -15.21
C SER A 732 -46.09 21.79 -14.95
N GLU A 733 -46.09 22.23 -13.69
CA GLU A 733 -45.92 23.65 -13.34
C GLU A 733 -44.50 24.13 -13.64
N TYR A 734 -43.47 23.36 -13.27
CA TYR A 734 -42.09 23.64 -13.66
C TYR A 734 -41.92 23.80 -15.19
N ARG A 735 -42.59 22.96 -15.98
CA ARG A 735 -42.60 23.07 -17.44
C ARG A 735 -43.24 24.37 -17.94
N LYS A 736 -44.28 24.90 -17.27
CA LYS A 736 -44.87 26.21 -17.62
C LYS A 736 -43.90 27.37 -17.40
N HIS A 737 -43.00 27.24 -16.43
CA HIS A 737 -41.88 28.15 -16.21
C HIS A 737 -40.69 27.89 -17.15
N GLY A 738 -40.81 26.99 -18.12
CA GLY A 738 -39.74 26.65 -19.06
C GLY A 738 -38.65 25.74 -18.49
N ILE A 739 -38.89 25.07 -17.36
CA ILE A 739 -37.91 24.25 -16.66
C ILE A 739 -38.18 22.78 -16.93
N ASP A 740 -37.16 22.08 -17.44
CA ASP A 740 -37.17 20.63 -17.59
C ASP A 740 -36.34 20.00 -16.47
N LEU A 741 -36.98 19.20 -15.61
CA LEU A 741 -36.37 18.71 -14.37
C LEU A 741 -35.21 17.74 -14.61
N ASP A 742 -35.18 17.08 -15.76
CA ASP A 742 -34.20 16.05 -16.09
C ASP A 742 -33.06 16.57 -16.97
N ARG A 743 -33.06 17.88 -17.30
CA ARG A 743 -32.08 18.49 -18.19
C ARG A 743 -31.17 19.46 -17.43
N PRO A 744 -29.84 19.40 -17.61
CA PRO A 744 -28.93 20.37 -17.00
C PRO A 744 -29.17 21.81 -17.49
N PHE A 745 -28.84 22.78 -16.64
CA PHE A 745 -28.97 24.20 -16.95
C PHE A 745 -27.96 24.67 -18.01
N GLU A 746 -28.40 25.44 -19.01
CA GLU A 746 -27.51 25.98 -20.05
C GLU A 746 -26.90 27.33 -19.62
N THR A 747 -27.70 28.18 -19.01
CA THR A 747 -27.31 29.54 -18.60
C THR A 747 -27.59 29.81 -17.13
N ILE A 748 -26.91 30.81 -16.57
CA ILE A 748 -27.16 31.26 -15.19
C ILE A 748 -28.60 31.79 -15.01
N ASN A 749 -29.22 32.33 -16.08
CA ASN A 749 -30.59 32.82 -16.02
C ASN A 749 -31.58 31.66 -15.91
N ASP A 750 -31.33 30.53 -16.56
CA ASP A 750 -32.14 29.32 -16.42
C ASP A 750 -32.08 28.80 -14.98
N PHE A 751 -30.88 28.83 -14.39
CA PHE A 751 -30.68 28.45 -12.99
C PHE A 751 -31.40 29.39 -12.02
N ILE A 752 -31.28 30.71 -12.22
CA ILE A 752 -32.01 31.71 -11.41
C ILE A 752 -33.52 31.55 -11.56
N GLY A 753 -34.00 31.32 -12.79
CA GLY A 753 -35.42 31.05 -13.08
C GLY A 753 -35.92 29.81 -12.35
N PHE A 754 -35.13 28.74 -12.33
CA PHE A 754 -35.40 27.56 -11.51
C PHE A 754 -35.42 27.85 -10.01
N LEU A 755 -34.46 28.60 -9.47
CA LEU A 755 -34.45 28.95 -8.04
C LEU A 755 -35.70 29.75 -7.66
N SER A 756 -36.15 30.67 -8.52
CA SER A 756 -37.41 31.40 -8.34
C SER A 756 -38.60 30.43 -8.29
N ALA A 757 -38.72 29.54 -9.28
CA ALA A 757 -39.79 28.54 -9.34
C ALA A 757 -39.74 27.55 -8.16
N MET A 758 -38.55 27.10 -7.75
CA MET A 758 -38.32 26.26 -6.58
C MET A 758 -38.80 26.95 -5.29
N SER A 759 -38.51 28.25 -5.15
CA SER A 759 -38.96 29.02 -4.00
C SER A 759 -40.47 29.06 -3.90
N GLU A 760 -41.18 29.09 -5.04
CA GLU A 760 -42.65 29.22 -5.12
C GLU A 760 -43.37 27.88 -5.03
N ILE A 761 -42.95 26.90 -5.82
CA ILE A 761 -43.64 25.64 -6.06
C ILE A 761 -43.30 24.62 -4.98
N SER A 762 -42.02 24.49 -4.59
CA SER A 762 -41.51 23.31 -3.88
C SER A 762 -41.07 23.57 -2.45
N LEU A 763 -40.52 24.74 -2.15
CA LEU A 763 -40.01 25.08 -0.81
C LEU A 763 -41.12 25.18 0.23
N ASP A 764 -40.97 24.46 1.35
CA ASP A 764 -41.86 24.51 2.51
C ASP A 764 -41.09 25.04 3.73
N LEU A 765 -41.33 26.31 4.07
CA LEU A 765 -40.66 26.99 5.19
C LEU A 765 -41.04 26.41 6.56
N ASN A 766 -42.24 25.83 6.72
CA ASN A 766 -42.63 25.19 7.97
C ASN A 766 -41.84 23.90 8.17
N LYS A 767 -41.72 23.09 7.10
CA LYS A 767 -40.89 21.89 7.08
C LYS A 767 -39.41 22.23 7.33
N ALA A 768 -38.91 23.30 6.70
CA ALA A 768 -37.56 23.80 6.91
C ALA A 768 -37.28 24.18 8.38
N GLY A 769 -38.18 24.96 8.98
CA GLY A 769 -38.06 25.38 10.39
C GLY A 769 -38.11 24.20 11.37
N ALA A 770 -39.02 23.24 11.15
CA ALA A 770 -39.09 22.02 11.95
C ALA A 770 -37.80 21.20 11.85
N TYR A 771 -37.32 20.95 10.63
CA TYR A 771 -36.09 20.20 10.38
C TYR A 771 -34.87 20.88 11.01
N GLN A 772 -34.75 22.21 10.89
CA GLN A 772 -33.67 22.97 11.53
C GLN A 772 -33.70 22.85 13.06
N ASN A 773 -34.87 22.99 13.68
CA ASN A 773 -35.01 22.91 15.13
C ASN A 773 -34.66 21.51 15.68
N ASP A 774 -35.10 20.46 14.99
CA ASP A 774 -34.87 19.07 15.40
C ASP A 774 -33.38 18.70 15.33
N ILE A 775 -32.70 19.09 14.25
CA ILE A 775 -31.28 18.80 14.06
C ILE A 775 -30.40 19.70 14.94
N SER A 776 -30.72 20.98 15.10
CA SER A 776 -29.94 21.93 15.92
C SER A 776 -29.79 21.46 17.37
N LYS A 777 -30.85 20.91 17.99
CA LYS A 777 -30.77 20.34 19.35
C LYS A 777 -29.70 19.26 19.48
N LYS A 778 -29.53 18.43 18.46
CA LYS A 778 -28.50 17.37 18.45
C LYS A 778 -27.12 17.92 18.13
N MET A 779 -27.01 18.88 17.22
CA MET A 779 -25.75 19.55 16.90
C MET A 779 -25.14 20.24 18.13
N GLN A 780 -25.96 20.91 18.95
CA GLN A 780 -25.51 21.50 20.23
C GLN A 780 -24.90 20.47 21.19
N THR A 781 -25.40 19.24 21.19
CA THR A 781 -24.88 18.15 22.03
C THR A 781 -23.60 17.56 21.44
N ILE A 782 -23.57 17.32 20.13
CA ILE A 782 -22.43 16.73 19.41
C ILE A 782 -21.22 17.65 19.49
N PHE A 783 -21.42 18.94 19.23
CA PHE A 783 -20.40 19.97 19.31
C PHE A 783 -20.41 20.66 20.68
N ALA A 784 -20.64 19.96 21.78
CA ALA A 784 -20.53 20.55 23.13
C ALA A 784 -19.05 20.78 23.54
N GLY A 785 -18.81 21.52 24.62
CA GLY A 785 -17.44 21.73 25.16
C GLY A 785 -16.55 22.65 24.32
N ASN A 786 -15.24 22.64 24.55
CA ASN A 786 -14.29 23.36 23.70
C ASN A 786 -13.87 22.46 22.52
N CYS A 787 -14.41 22.70 21.33
CA CYS A 787 -14.23 21.80 20.19
C CYS A 787 -13.83 22.55 18.92
N ALA A 788 -13.16 21.83 18.02
CA ALA A 788 -12.82 22.29 16.68
C ALA A 788 -13.17 21.23 15.64
N THR A 789 -13.28 21.62 14.38
CA THR A 789 -13.48 20.71 13.25
C THR A 789 -12.23 20.61 12.39
N PHE A 790 -12.08 19.53 11.64
CA PHE A 790 -11.12 19.41 10.55
C PHE A 790 -11.85 19.16 9.23
N ASP A 791 -11.48 19.91 8.20
CA ASP A 791 -12.00 19.82 6.84
C ASP A 791 -10.86 20.09 5.85
N ILE A 792 -10.86 19.47 4.68
CA ILE A 792 -9.91 19.84 3.61
C ILE A 792 -10.35 21.12 2.89
N GLY A 793 -11.64 21.45 2.98
CA GLY A 793 -12.24 22.64 2.44
C GLY A 793 -11.53 23.92 2.92
N TYR A 794 -11.80 25.02 2.22
CA TYR A 794 -11.03 26.25 2.39
C TYR A 794 -11.90 27.50 2.53
N SER A 795 -13.24 27.35 2.47
CA SER A 795 -14.16 28.48 2.29
C SER A 795 -14.77 29.05 3.58
N GLY A 796 -14.82 28.31 4.69
CA GLY A 796 -15.54 28.75 5.90
C GLY A 796 -17.07 28.54 5.88
N ARG A 797 -17.66 28.12 4.75
CA ARG A 797 -19.13 28.03 4.60
C ARG A 797 -19.74 26.91 5.42
N LEU A 798 -19.24 25.68 5.29
CA LEU A 798 -19.72 24.54 6.09
C LEU A 798 -19.55 24.83 7.58
N GLN A 799 -18.42 25.44 7.94
CA GLN A 799 -18.15 25.85 9.31
C GLN A 799 -19.14 26.86 9.86
N SER A 800 -19.56 27.82 9.03
CA SER A 800 -20.59 28.80 9.40
C SER A 800 -21.93 28.10 9.69
N ILE A 801 -22.34 27.16 8.83
CA ILE A 801 -23.59 26.38 9.02
C ILE A 801 -23.52 25.53 10.29
N LEU A 802 -22.39 24.87 10.54
CA LEU A 802 -22.21 24.05 11.75
C LEU A 802 -22.22 24.91 13.02
N SER A 803 -21.52 26.04 13.03
CA SER A 803 -21.51 26.99 14.16
C SER A 803 -22.92 27.52 14.46
N GLU A 804 -23.68 27.80 13.42
CA GLU A 804 -25.06 28.26 13.52
C GLU A 804 -26.00 27.17 14.07
N LEU A 805 -25.91 25.93 13.57
CA LEU A 805 -26.69 24.81 14.08
C LEU A 805 -26.34 24.44 15.53
N ALA A 806 -25.07 24.56 15.90
CA ALA A 806 -24.60 24.36 17.26
C ALA A 806 -24.82 25.58 18.18
N GLN A 807 -25.29 26.70 17.64
CA GLN A 807 -25.52 27.96 18.35
C GLN A 807 -24.30 28.49 19.12
N LYS A 808 -23.10 28.22 18.60
CA LYS A 808 -21.84 28.76 19.12
C LYS A 808 -20.77 28.76 18.02
N PRO A 809 -19.75 29.62 18.11
CA PRO A 809 -18.60 29.52 17.22
C PRO A 809 -17.89 28.18 17.41
N ILE A 810 -17.58 27.51 16.30
CA ILE A 810 -16.75 26.32 16.28
C ILE A 810 -15.51 26.64 15.45
N ASP A 811 -14.33 26.48 16.03
CA ASP A 811 -13.07 26.72 15.32
C ASP A 811 -12.79 25.61 14.30
N VAL A 812 -11.96 25.88 13.29
CA VAL A 812 -11.70 24.94 12.20
C VAL A 812 -10.23 24.85 11.81
N PHE A 813 -9.79 23.63 11.55
CA PHE A 813 -8.53 23.28 10.90
C PHE A 813 -8.76 23.02 9.42
N TYR A 814 -8.05 23.74 8.57
CA TYR A 814 -8.03 23.54 7.12
C TYR A 814 -6.63 23.17 6.63
N VAL A 815 -6.55 22.46 5.51
CA VAL A 815 -5.26 22.27 4.80
C VAL A 815 -4.74 23.60 4.27
N HIS A 816 -5.62 24.45 3.74
CA HIS A 816 -5.31 25.84 3.37
C HIS A 816 -6.58 26.70 3.38
N GLY A 817 -6.43 28.03 3.45
CA GLY A 817 -7.53 28.98 3.28
C GLY A 817 -7.67 29.48 1.83
N ASN A 818 -8.76 30.20 1.55
CA ASN A 818 -9.01 30.93 0.30
C ASN A 818 -8.65 32.42 0.40
N GLY A 819 -7.80 32.80 1.36
CA GLY A 819 -7.47 34.19 1.63
C GLY A 819 -8.66 34.95 2.23
N TYR A 820 -9.00 36.10 1.65
CA TYR A 820 -9.91 37.08 2.26
C TYR A 820 -11.32 36.54 2.55
N GLU A 821 -11.91 35.73 1.67
CA GLU A 821 -13.27 35.21 1.86
C GLU A 821 -13.41 34.37 3.14
N THR A 822 -12.42 33.49 3.39
CA THR A 822 -12.39 32.63 4.57
C THR A 822 -12.26 33.46 5.84
N THR A 823 -11.36 34.46 5.83
CA THR A 823 -11.17 35.38 6.95
C THR A 823 -12.44 36.19 7.24
N ALA A 824 -13.08 36.74 6.21
CA ALA A 824 -14.30 37.53 6.37
C ALA A 824 -15.47 36.70 6.95
N LEU A 825 -15.62 35.44 6.52
CA LEU A 825 -16.62 34.53 7.09
C LEU A 825 -16.30 34.14 8.53
N ALA A 826 -15.04 33.89 8.85
CA ALA A 826 -14.58 33.58 10.20
C ALA A 826 -14.85 34.75 11.17
N GLU A 827 -14.46 35.97 10.78
CA GLU A 827 -14.74 37.20 11.54
C GLU A 827 -16.24 37.44 11.73
N LYS A 828 -17.04 37.26 10.67
CA LYS A 828 -18.50 37.44 10.72
C LYS A 828 -19.18 36.49 11.70
N ASN A 829 -18.71 35.24 11.79
CA ASN A 829 -19.34 34.18 12.60
C ASN A 829 -18.60 33.91 13.92
N GLY A 830 -17.49 34.61 14.18
CA GLY A 830 -16.76 34.58 15.45
C GLY A 830 -15.92 33.33 15.70
N PHE A 831 -15.54 32.56 14.67
CA PHE A 831 -14.70 31.36 14.81
C PHE A 831 -13.26 31.61 14.31
N LYS A 832 -12.29 30.85 14.82
CA LYS A 832 -10.89 30.86 14.35
C LYS A 832 -10.68 29.88 13.21
N VAL A 833 -9.78 30.25 12.30
CA VAL A 833 -9.33 29.40 11.20
C VAL A 833 -7.84 29.13 11.38
N HIS A 834 -7.49 27.85 11.46
CA HIS A 834 -6.11 27.37 11.47
C HIS A 834 -5.81 26.73 10.13
N CYS A 835 -4.72 27.13 9.47
CA CYS A 835 -4.32 26.57 8.18
C CYS A 835 -2.99 25.82 8.30
N PHE A 836 -2.93 24.60 7.74
CA PHE A 836 -1.69 23.82 7.67
C PHE A 836 -0.68 24.50 6.74
N TYR A 837 -1.10 24.84 5.52
CA TYR A 837 -0.34 25.74 4.65
C TYR A 837 -0.75 27.19 4.89
N ASP A 838 0.24 28.06 5.03
CA ASP A 838 0.08 29.51 5.10
C ASP A 838 -0.17 30.17 3.74
N PHE A 839 -0.23 29.36 2.67
CA PHE A 839 -0.60 29.76 1.31
C PHE A 839 -1.54 28.73 0.68
N SER A 840 -2.23 29.11 -0.39
CA SER A 840 -3.03 28.17 -1.21
C SER A 840 -2.12 27.45 -2.21
N PRO A 841 -1.96 26.11 -2.12
CA PRO A 841 -1.10 25.37 -3.04
C PRO A 841 -1.56 25.47 -4.50
N THR A 842 -0.63 25.44 -5.45
CA THR A 842 -0.92 25.65 -6.89
C THR A 842 -1.69 24.48 -7.56
N VAL A 843 -1.75 23.32 -6.90
CA VAL A 843 -2.50 22.14 -7.39
C VAL A 843 -3.98 22.28 -7.03
N SER A 844 -4.86 21.90 -7.96
CA SER A 844 -6.31 21.75 -7.75
C SER A 844 -6.64 21.05 -6.42
N ALA A 845 -7.46 21.71 -5.59
CA ALA A 845 -8.00 21.15 -4.36
C ALA A 845 -8.70 19.80 -4.61
N ILE A 846 -9.33 19.62 -5.77
CA ILE A 846 -10.05 18.39 -6.15
C ILE A 846 -9.15 17.14 -6.13
N LEU A 847 -7.88 17.25 -6.56
CA LEU A 847 -6.96 16.11 -6.57
C LEU A 847 -6.54 15.73 -5.15
N ARG A 848 -6.30 16.72 -4.29
CA ARG A 848 -5.95 16.49 -2.88
C ARG A 848 -7.13 15.91 -2.12
N GLU A 849 -8.31 16.47 -2.34
CA GLU A 849 -9.58 15.97 -1.83
C GLU A 849 -9.69 14.49 -2.19
N THR A 850 -9.66 14.12 -3.47
CA THR A 850 -9.73 12.71 -3.90
C THR A 850 -8.73 11.78 -3.19
N PHE A 851 -7.46 12.20 -3.00
CA PHE A 851 -6.45 11.36 -2.35
C PHE A 851 -6.63 11.20 -0.85
N ILE A 852 -7.37 12.10 -0.19
CA ILE A 852 -7.56 12.10 1.26
C ILE A 852 -8.99 11.67 1.61
N SER A 853 -9.94 11.82 0.68
CA SER A 853 -11.35 11.46 0.86
C SER A 853 -11.55 9.96 0.94
N ASP A 854 -12.35 9.52 1.91
CA ASP A 854 -12.84 8.15 1.95
C ASP A 854 -13.74 7.85 0.74
N SER A 855 -13.67 6.60 0.27
CA SER A 855 -14.46 6.10 -0.86
C SER A 855 -15.89 5.74 -0.49
N SER A 856 -16.32 5.91 0.77
CA SER A 856 -17.67 5.55 1.20
C SER A 856 -18.75 6.46 0.61
N PRO A 857 -20.02 6.03 0.61
CA PRO A 857 -21.12 6.85 0.13
C PRO A 857 -21.21 8.20 0.82
N SER A 858 -21.57 9.23 0.06
CA SER A 858 -21.85 10.55 0.58
C SER A 858 -23.06 10.52 1.52
N CYS A 859 -22.93 11.21 2.66
CA CYS A 859 -24.10 11.59 3.45
C CYS A 859 -24.90 12.63 2.67
N ILE A 860 -26.20 12.42 2.55
CA ILE A 860 -27.13 13.26 1.78
C ILE A 860 -28.19 13.92 2.66
N GLY A 861 -28.18 13.66 3.96
CA GLY A 861 -29.11 14.27 4.89
C GLY A 861 -29.07 13.64 6.28
N TYR A 862 -29.90 14.17 7.17
CA TYR A 862 -30.02 13.72 8.55
C TYR A 862 -31.46 13.36 8.88
N SER A 863 -31.62 12.44 9.82
CA SER A 863 -32.90 12.11 10.44
C SER A 863 -32.73 11.81 11.92
N LEU A 864 -33.83 11.78 12.67
CA LEU A 864 -33.84 11.35 14.05
C LEU A 864 -34.38 9.92 14.14
N LYS A 865 -33.59 9.01 14.69
CA LYS A 865 -33.99 7.63 15.01
C LYS A 865 -33.74 7.38 16.48
N ASP A 866 -34.78 7.00 17.23
CA ASP A 866 -34.71 6.76 18.67
C ASP A 866 -34.09 7.94 19.47
N ASN A 867 -34.46 9.17 19.11
CA ASN A 867 -33.86 10.40 19.66
C ASN A 867 -32.35 10.56 19.42
N SER A 868 -31.73 9.78 18.52
CA SER A 868 -30.35 9.93 18.09
C SER A 868 -30.26 10.46 16.65
N LEU A 869 -29.17 11.15 16.32
CA LEU A 869 -28.93 11.62 14.96
C LEU A 869 -28.53 10.43 14.09
N SER A 870 -29.31 10.18 13.04
CA SER A 870 -29.03 9.18 12.02
C SER A 870 -28.59 9.88 10.73
N PHE A 871 -27.61 9.30 10.05
CA PHE A 871 -27.09 9.79 8.77
C PHE A 871 -27.73 9.03 7.61
N GLU A 872 -28.18 9.75 6.60
CA GLU A 872 -28.73 9.18 5.37
C GLU A 872 -27.64 9.17 4.30
N PHE A 873 -27.41 8.03 3.65
CA PHE A 873 -26.36 7.86 2.64
C PHE A 873 -26.96 7.61 1.27
N ASP A 874 -26.21 7.98 0.23
CA ASP A 874 -26.53 7.60 -1.15
C ASP A 874 -26.18 6.12 -1.45
N GLU A 875 -26.66 5.58 -2.57
CA GLU A 875 -26.28 4.24 -3.04
C GLU A 875 -24.84 4.23 -3.60
N MET A 876 -24.03 3.25 -3.18
CA MET A 876 -22.70 3.03 -3.75
C MET A 876 -22.79 2.12 -4.97
N LYS A 877 -22.28 2.56 -6.12
CA LYS A 877 -22.25 1.77 -7.37
C LYS A 877 -20.85 1.62 -7.96
N ASP A 878 -19.82 1.88 -7.18
CA ASP A 878 -18.44 1.85 -7.67
C ASP A 878 -17.91 0.42 -7.67
N ALA A 879 -17.29 0.02 -8.79
CA ALA A 879 -16.66 -1.29 -8.91
C ALA A 879 -15.47 -1.43 -7.95
N TYR A 880 -15.03 -2.66 -7.69
CA TYR A 880 -13.93 -2.91 -6.75
C TYR A 880 -12.64 -2.21 -7.19
N SER A 881 -12.33 -2.26 -8.49
CA SER A 881 -11.19 -1.57 -9.08
C SER A 881 -11.27 -0.04 -8.96
N GLU A 882 -12.44 0.58 -8.96
CA GLU A 882 -12.58 2.05 -8.90
C GLU A 882 -12.09 2.63 -7.57
N THR A 883 -12.25 1.87 -6.49
CA THR A 883 -11.88 2.29 -5.12
C THR A 883 -10.57 1.68 -4.62
N TYR A 884 -10.06 0.65 -5.29
CA TYR A 884 -8.89 -0.12 -4.85
C TYR A 884 -7.65 0.76 -4.64
N ALA A 885 -7.26 1.55 -5.65
CA ALA A 885 -6.04 2.36 -5.58
C ALA A 885 -6.05 3.34 -4.39
N ILE A 886 -7.16 4.05 -4.17
CA ILE A 886 -7.30 4.99 -3.06
C ILE A 886 -7.25 4.26 -1.72
N ARG A 887 -7.94 3.11 -1.58
CA ARG A 887 -7.91 2.31 -0.35
C ARG A 887 -6.50 1.82 -0.02
N GLU A 888 -5.75 1.34 -1.01
CA GLU A 888 -4.38 0.89 -0.80
C GLU A 888 -3.44 2.05 -0.49
N MET A 889 -3.65 3.22 -1.09
CA MET A 889 -2.91 4.45 -0.78
C MET A 889 -3.18 4.93 0.66
N HIS A 890 -4.44 4.90 1.11
CA HIS A 890 -4.80 5.20 2.51
C HIS A 890 -4.22 4.17 3.47
N ARG A 891 -4.26 2.88 3.12
CA ARG A 891 -3.66 1.81 3.92
C ARG A 891 -2.16 2.05 4.12
N GLY A 892 -1.44 2.40 3.05
CA GLY A 892 -0.04 2.79 3.11
C GLY A 892 0.19 3.97 4.05
N ALA A 893 -0.60 5.04 3.92
CA ALA A 893 -0.45 6.24 4.73
C ALA A 893 -0.68 5.96 6.24
N VAL A 894 -1.72 5.20 6.57
CA VAL A 894 -2.03 4.82 7.96
C VAL A 894 -0.96 3.89 8.53
N ASN A 895 -0.47 2.93 7.75
CA ASN A 895 0.61 2.04 8.18
C ASN A 895 1.89 2.84 8.47
N PHE A 896 2.25 3.82 7.63
CA PHE A 896 3.37 4.71 7.92
C PHE A 896 3.19 5.45 9.26
N CYS A 897 2.00 6.02 9.53
CA CYS A 897 1.74 6.69 10.80
C CYS A 897 1.86 5.74 12.00
N LYS A 898 1.40 4.48 11.87
CA LYS A 898 1.55 3.45 12.91
C LYS A 898 3.01 3.10 13.14
N ASP A 899 3.74 2.79 12.07
CA ASP A 899 5.14 2.36 12.15
C ASP A 899 6.01 3.47 12.75
N LEU A 900 5.86 4.72 12.29
CA LEU A 900 6.58 5.87 12.83
C LEU A 900 6.23 6.11 14.31
N THR A 901 4.94 6.11 14.65
CA THR A 901 4.50 6.36 16.04
C THR A 901 4.94 5.24 16.98
N ALA A 902 4.92 3.99 16.54
CA ALA A 902 5.39 2.87 17.35
C ALA A 902 6.89 2.96 17.67
N LEU A 903 7.69 3.41 16.70
CA LEU A 903 9.14 3.56 16.87
C LEU A 903 9.54 4.77 17.73
N TYR A 904 8.77 5.86 17.68
CA TYR A 904 9.12 7.13 18.32
C TYR A 904 8.07 7.66 19.31
N ALA A 905 7.24 6.80 19.88
CA ALA A 905 6.17 7.20 20.81
C ALA A 905 6.68 8.16 21.90
N ASP A 906 7.85 7.88 22.48
CA ASP A 906 8.46 8.68 23.54
C ASP A 906 9.07 10.01 23.04
N TYR A 907 9.27 10.16 21.73
CA TYR A 907 10.00 11.27 21.11
C TYR A 907 9.18 12.09 20.12
N LEU A 908 7.86 11.87 20.03
CA LEU A 908 6.99 12.58 19.08
C LEU A 908 6.98 14.11 19.26
N HIS A 909 7.36 14.64 20.42
CA HIS A 909 7.54 16.08 20.63
C HIS A 909 8.68 16.67 19.78
N LEU A 910 9.69 15.86 19.43
CA LEU A 910 10.76 16.25 18.52
C LEU A 910 10.30 16.30 17.05
N PHE A 911 9.14 15.71 16.72
CA PHE A 911 8.61 15.59 15.35
C PHE A 911 7.81 16.82 14.92
N THR A 912 8.45 17.99 15.00
CA THR A 912 7.88 19.25 14.51
C THR A 912 8.62 19.69 13.25
N CYS A 913 7.92 19.76 12.12
CA CYS A 913 8.47 20.15 10.82
C CYS A 913 7.63 21.22 10.14
N ARG A 914 8.24 21.97 9.23
CA ARG A 914 7.50 22.89 8.37
C ARG A 914 6.56 22.08 7.45
N PRO A 915 5.30 22.50 7.27
CA PRO A 915 4.32 21.85 6.39
C PRO A 915 4.84 21.56 4.99
N GLN A 916 5.65 22.47 4.42
CA GLN A 916 6.20 22.34 3.07
C GLN A 916 7.28 21.25 2.98
N ASP A 917 8.10 21.08 4.02
CA ASP A 917 9.20 20.11 4.00
C ASP A 917 8.68 18.67 4.14
N ILE A 918 7.75 18.47 5.07
CA ILE A 918 7.15 17.15 5.35
C ILE A 918 6.22 16.69 4.23
N SER A 919 5.62 17.62 3.50
CA SER A 919 4.71 17.31 2.39
C SER A 919 5.42 17.24 1.03
N ALA A 920 6.73 17.49 0.97
CA ALA A 920 7.46 17.60 -0.30
C ALA A 920 7.33 16.37 -1.19
N ALA A 921 7.28 15.16 -0.61
CA ALA A 921 7.05 13.91 -1.35
C ALA A 921 5.65 13.85 -1.97
N PHE A 922 4.61 14.22 -1.21
CA PHE A 922 3.23 14.29 -1.73
C PHE A 922 3.07 15.33 -2.84
N GLU A 923 3.65 16.52 -2.65
CA GLU A 923 3.66 17.57 -3.66
C GLU A 923 4.39 17.13 -4.94
N ASN A 924 5.54 16.46 -4.80
CA ASN A 924 6.28 15.92 -5.93
C ASN A 924 5.49 14.84 -6.67
N PHE A 925 4.84 13.91 -5.96
CA PHE A 925 4.00 12.90 -6.60
C PHE A 925 2.91 13.56 -7.46
N ILE A 926 2.15 14.51 -6.90
CA ILE A 926 1.08 15.17 -7.64
C ILE A 926 1.63 15.90 -8.90
N LEU A 927 2.77 16.57 -8.80
CA LEU A 927 3.30 17.39 -9.88
C LEU A 927 4.12 16.61 -10.93
N ASN A 928 4.89 15.62 -10.50
CA ASN A 928 5.96 15.01 -11.27
C ASN A 928 5.85 13.49 -11.44
N ALA A 929 4.87 12.81 -10.81
CA ALA A 929 4.70 11.36 -11.00
C ALA A 929 4.64 10.98 -12.49
N THR A 930 5.27 9.86 -12.85
CA THR A 930 5.35 9.42 -14.24
C THR A 930 3.98 9.02 -14.79
N PRO A 931 3.78 8.97 -16.12
CA PRO A 931 2.53 8.44 -16.68
C PRO A 931 2.18 7.04 -16.16
N LEU A 932 3.18 6.18 -15.91
CA LEU A 932 2.97 4.83 -15.41
C LEU A 932 2.58 4.81 -13.91
N ASP A 933 3.16 5.71 -13.10
CA ASP A 933 2.69 5.91 -11.71
C ASP A 933 1.22 6.36 -11.67
N CYS A 934 0.84 7.25 -12.59
CA CYS A 934 -0.53 7.75 -12.69
C CYS A 934 -1.52 6.63 -13.12
N GLN A 935 -1.10 5.70 -13.98
CA GLN A 935 -1.93 4.57 -14.44
C GLN A 935 -2.41 3.65 -13.29
N THR A 936 -1.76 3.70 -12.13
CA THR A 936 -2.27 3.03 -10.90
C THR A 936 -3.70 3.46 -10.55
N PHE A 937 -4.10 4.68 -10.91
CA PHE A 937 -5.42 5.28 -10.65
C PHE A 937 -6.32 5.30 -11.89
N ASN A 938 -6.03 4.47 -12.90
CA ASN A 938 -6.74 4.46 -14.19
C ASN A 938 -8.23 4.12 -14.05
N SER A 939 -8.59 3.26 -13.11
CA SER A 939 -9.98 2.94 -12.74
C SER A 939 -10.62 3.95 -11.79
N THR A 940 -9.84 4.82 -11.13
CA THR A 940 -10.34 5.74 -10.11
C THR A 940 -11.13 6.88 -10.74
N CYS A 941 -12.32 7.13 -10.19
CA CYS A 941 -13.19 8.23 -10.59
C CYS A 941 -13.18 9.34 -9.53
N ILE A 942 -13.31 10.59 -9.97
CA ILE A 942 -13.49 11.71 -9.05
C ILE A 942 -14.98 11.79 -8.67
N THR A 943 -15.25 11.77 -7.37
CA THR A 943 -16.60 11.67 -6.79
C THR A 943 -17.14 13.00 -6.24
N ASP A 944 -16.62 14.16 -6.68
CA ASP A 944 -17.19 15.46 -6.32
C ASP A 944 -18.44 15.76 -7.16
N LYS A 945 -19.57 15.19 -6.74
CA LYS A 945 -20.87 15.36 -7.39
C LYS A 945 -21.26 16.83 -7.50
N MET A 946 -20.96 17.66 -6.50
CA MET A 946 -21.41 19.05 -6.40
C MET A 946 -20.71 20.00 -7.38
N TYR A 947 -19.43 19.79 -7.71
CA TYR A 947 -18.71 20.61 -8.70
C TYR A 947 -18.55 19.96 -10.07
N SER A 948 -18.69 18.63 -10.20
CA SER A 948 -18.55 17.94 -11.48
C SER A 948 -19.84 17.38 -12.07
N GLY A 949 -20.95 17.41 -11.30
CA GLY A 949 -22.22 16.79 -11.67
C GLY A 949 -22.18 15.27 -11.47
N TYR A 950 -23.18 14.57 -12.01
CA TYR A 950 -23.20 13.10 -12.03
C TYR A 950 -22.31 12.48 -13.12
N VAL A 951 -21.58 13.30 -13.87
CA VAL A 951 -20.63 12.82 -14.88
C VAL A 951 -19.32 12.42 -14.19
N LYS A 952 -19.09 11.11 -14.02
CA LYS A 952 -17.80 10.57 -13.54
C LYS A 952 -16.67 11.05 -14.46
N LYS A 953 -15.84 11.98 -13.98
CA LYS A 953 -14.59 12.38 -14.66
C LYS A 953 -13.47 11.43 -14.29
N SER A 954 -12.67 11.04 -15.27
CA SER A 954 -11.48 10.22 -15.02
C SER A 954 -10.50 10.99 -14.12
N PHE A 955 -9.96 10.30 -13.12
CA PHE A 955 -8.91 10.83 -12.26
C PHE A 955 -7.70 11.28 -13.08
N LEU A 956 -7.26 10.44 -14.03
CA LEU A 956 -6.11 10.69 -14.88
C LEU A 956 -6.27 11.95 -15.74
N GLU A 957 -7.42 12.10 -16.39
CA GLU A 957 -7.71 13.26 -17.22
C GLU A 957 -7.62 14.55 -16.39
N THR A 958 -8.16 14.53 -15.18
CA THR A 958 -8.12 15.68 -14.27
C THR A 958 -6.70 15.98 -13.79
N LEU A 959 -5.90 14.95 -13.49
CA LEU A 959 -4.51 15.10 -13.09
C LEU A 959 -3.67 15.72 -14.21
N PHE A 960 -3.76 15.18 -15.43
CA PHE A 960 -3.02 15.70 -16.59
C PHE A 960 -3.48 17.11 -16.97
N TRP A 961 -4.78 17.38 -16.99
CA TRP A 961 -5.32 18.71 -17.22
C TRP A 961 -4.80 19.73 -16.20
N THR A 962 -4.77 19.36 -14.92
CA THR A 962 -4.24 20.24 -13.85
C THR A 962 -2.75 20.54 -14.07
N ARG A 963 -1.95 19.53 -14.43
CA ARG A 963 -0.51 19.71 -14.71
C ARG A 963 -0.27 20.60 -15.92
N ASP A 964 -1.02 20.41 -17.00
CA ASP A 964 -0.92 21.22 -18.21
C ASP A 964 -1.26 22.70 -17.93
N ASN A 965 -2.29 22.95 -17.11
CA ASN A 965 -2.64 24.31 -16.70
C ASN A 965 -1.56 24.97 -15.84
N ILE A 966 -0.99 24.26 -14.85
CA ILE A 966 0.11 24.80 -14.03
C ILE A 966 1.32 25.13 -14.90
N ALA A 967 1.65 24.28 -15.87
CA ALA A 967 2.72 24.55 -16.82
C ALA A 967 2.42 25.80 -17.66
N SER A 968 1.17 25.97 -18.09
CA SER A 968 0.72 27.15 -18.83
C SER A 968 0.80 28.43 -17.98
N ASP A 969 0.39 28.39 -16.71
CA ASP A 969 0.44 29.53 -15.80
C ASP A 969 1.87 29.94 -15.47
N ARG A 970 2.81 28.98 -15.35
CA ARG A 970 4.24 29.29 -15.26
C ARG A 970 4.74 30.01 -16.51
N ILE A 971 4.34 29.56 -17.70
CA ILE A 971 4.70 30.24 -18.96
C ILE A 971 4.09 31.65 -19.00
N VAL A 972 2.85 31.82 -18.56
CA VAL A 972 2.17 33.13 -18.51
C VAL A 972 2.84 34.05 -17.48
N TYR A 973 3.21 33.54 -16.31
CA TYR A 973 3.94 34.29 -15.29
C TYR A 973 5.32 34.71 -15.79
N ILE A 974 6.09 33.79 -16.37
CA ILE A 974 7.37 34.10 -17.02
C ILE A 974 7.16 35.14 -18.12
N ASP A 975 6.17 34.96 -19.00
CA ASP A 975 5.87 35.96 -20.02
C ASP A 975 5.49 37.32 -19.41
N ARG A 976 4.72 37.38 -18.32
CA ARG A 976 4.37 38.62 -17.62
C ARG A 976 5.60 39.27 -16.97
N THR A 977 6.43 38.52 -16.28
CA THR A 977 7.67 38.99 -15.65
C THR A 977 8.66 39.50 -16.70
N PHE A 978 8.71 38.85 -17.87
CA PHE A 978 9.58 39.23 -18.98
C PHE A 978 8.89 40.14 -20.03
N ARG A 979 7.62 40.55 -19.84
CA ARG A 979 6.92 41.49 -20.76
C ARG A 979 7.63 42.84 -20.81
N ALA A 980 8.24 43.26 -19.70
CA ALA A 980 9.05 44.47 -19.61
C ALA A 980 10.45 44.34 -20.26
N LYS A 981 10.84 43.15 -20.74
CA LYS A 981 12.15 42.90 -21.37
C LYS A 981 12.03 42.88 -22.90
N SER A 982 13.13 43.24 -23.57
CA SER A 982 13.19 43.30 -25.04
C SER A 982 12.82 41.96 -25.68
N LYS A 983 12.35 42.00 -26.94
CA LYS A 983 12.01 40.77 -27.70
C LYS A 983 13.21 39.81 -27.78
N LEU A 984 14.42 40.35 -27.90
CA LEU A 984 15.67 39.58 -27.90
C LEU A 984 15.94 38.95 -26.53
N GLY A 985 15.76 39.70 -25.43
CA GLY A 985 15.94 39.18 -24.08
C GLY A 985 14.97 38.05 -23.74
N ARG A 986 13.72 38.15 -24.19
CA ARG A 986 12.73 37.07 -24.09
C ARG A 986 13.12 35.85 -24.93
N ALA A 987 13.56 36.07 -26.16
CA ALA A 987 13.99 35.00 -27.05
C ALA A 987 15.22 34.25 -26.49
N LEU A 988 16.22 34.98 -25.98
CA LEU A 988 17.40 34.40 -25.33
C LEU A 988 17.01 33.60 -24.08
N PHE A 989 16.13 34.16 -23.23
CA PHE A 989 15.67 33.47 -22.03
C PHE A 989 15.00 32.13 -22.37
N TYR A 990 14.02 32.13 -23.29
CA TYR A 990 13.39 30.87 -23.70
C TYR A 990 14.40 29.94 -24.38
N PHE A 991 15.31 30.44 -25.21
CA PHE A 991 16.32 29.60 -25.85
C PHE A 991 17.24 28.88 -24.83
N LEU A 992 17.69 29.60 -23.81
CA LEU A 992 18.62 29.10 -22.80
C LEU A 992 17.96 28.25 -21.72
N PHE A 993 16.73 28.58 -21.33
CA PHE A 993 16.09 28.00 -20.14
C PHE A 993 14.77 27.24 -20.41
N ASP A 994 14.16 27.37 -21.59
CA ASP A 994 12.95 26.63 -21.99
C ASP A 994 12.88 26.46 -23.53
N ASN A 995 13.79 25.63 -24.03
CA ASN A 995 14.01 25.42 -25.47
C ASN A 995 12.74 24.89 -26.17
N LYS A 996 11.89 24.13 -25.45
CA LYS A 996 10.62 23.62 -25.99
C LYS A 996 9.66 24.78 -26.29
N THR A 997 9.49 25.71 -25.36
CA THR A 997 8.67 26.91 -25.58
C THR A 997 9.29 27.85 -26.62
N PHE A 998 10.61 28.00 -26.65
CA PHE A 998 11.32 28.74 -27.70
C PHE A 998 10.97 28.21 -29.09
N ARG A 999 11.15 26.90 -29.32
CA ARG A 999 10.82 26.23 -30.58
C ARG A 999 9.35 26.40 -30.94
N LYS A 1000 8.43 26.24 -29.99
CA LYS A 1000 6.99 26.44 -30.21
C LYS A 1000 6.67 27.87 -30.64
N LYS A 1001 7.24 28.88 -29.98
CA LYS A 1001 7.03 30.32 -30.29
C LYS A 1001 7.65 30.73 -31.62
N ILE A 1002 8.84 30.22 -31.96
CA ILE A 1002 9.45 30.44 -33.27
C ILE A 1002 8.62 29.77 -34.38
N LYS A 1003 8.19 28.52 -34.18
CA LYS A 1003 7.36 27.78 -35.14
C LYS A 1003 6.00 28.46 -35.37
N ALA A 1004 5.38 29.00 -34.32
CA ALA A 1004 4.15 29.79 -34.43
C ALA A 1004 4.36 31.11 -35.17
N ARG A 1005 5.50 31.81 -34.96
CA ARG A 1005 5.85 33.03 -35.70
C ARG A 1005 6.13 32.76 -37.18
N LEU A 1006 6.86 31.70 -37.48
CA LEU A 1006 7.14 31.30 -38.86
C LEU A 1006 5.83 30.93 -39.59
N LYS A 1007 4.91 30.22 -38.91
CA LYS A 1007 3.55 29.97 -39.44
C LYS A 1007 2.71 31.23 -39.70
N HIS A 1008 3.00 32.33 -39.01
CA HIS A 1008 2.32 33.62 -39.20
C HIS A 1008 3.05 34.53 -40.22
N GLN A 1009 4.21 34.12 -40.74
CA GLN A 1009 4.89 34.82 -41.84
C GLN A 1009 4.57 34.21 -43.22
N ASP A 1010 3.96 33.01 -43.26
CA ASP A 1010 3.45 32.34 -44.47
C ASP A 1010 1.96 32.61 -44.75
N LYS A 1011 1.35 33.58 -44.06
CA LYS A 1011 0.04 34.19 -44.34
C LYS A 1011 0.23 35.70 -44.42
#